data_AF-A0A351VB67-F1
#
_entry.id   AF-A0A351VB67-F1
#
_cell.length_a   1.000
_cell.length_b   1.000
_cell.length_c   1.000
_cell.angle_alpha   90.00
_cell.angle_beta   90.00
_cell.angle_gamma   90.00
#
_symmetry.space_group_name_H-M   'P 1'
#
loop_
_entity.id
_entity.type
_entity.pdbx_description
1 polymer ?
#
loop_
_entity_poly.entity_id
_entity_poly.type
_entity_poly.pdbx_seq_one_letter_code
_entity_poly.pdbx_strand_id
1 'polypeptide(L)'
;MNINKYTSKAMAVMLCMAMVFSSPMPSAAAEMSVSGNVAYADNTDSHAEWDVSESRYEDIEVTYSQGSSYHVTIPKTIALDANKQSSYSVKVEGDIAANKQVCVVPVDGIDETEVLDFYMRDQTEGSAKEAVPAEINQSKFYWDSSEAAASYEETSNYIVAEGLSAGSWKGIFQMEISLRTDTSHIHNYVGEITKEPTCTETGEKTYTCDCGDSYTEEIPAKGHHYVDGKCTDCGQKDPDHTHSYTESITKEPTCTEAGEKTYTCGCGDSYTEEIPAKGHNYKDGICSECGEKDPDHKHSYTESITKEPTCTEAGEKTYTCGCGDSYTEAVPATGKHNYVDGTCTDCGAVDDPYAVGSSQALMDWYYTLDETNNTVTLTNLRNNLNNVVAYSSYELNGKVYRTKIGSAVTNKTASGLIHDKSAVKTVAFGNSIDFSDTTNMSYMFLNCGALTEVDFGSGFDTGNVTSMKGMFQGCKMLEKADVSSFNTSSVENMSNMFNNCQKLKDIDVSSFDTGNVTQMDYMFSGCSALETIDVGSFDTGKVTSMNYMFGSCSSLRSINAGNFNTENVETMNAMFGASGLESLDISRWNTKKVKNIGGLCNGCTNLEYVNMNNLDLSSATTLANMFYKCSSLKNVDLENTKLNTGAYINMGYMFDGCSSLELLDLTSWDTGKVTNMQQMFYLCSSLKTIYADQNLWSTKTANTTNMFASCGTSAVTYK
;
A
#
# COMPACT_ATOMS: atom_id res chain seq x y z
N MET A 1 -43.90 -46.23 11.33
CA MET A 1 -43.89 -46.51 9.89
C MET A 1 -42.48 -46.26 9.39
N ASN A 2 -41.92 -47.21 8.64
CA ASN A 2 -40.58 -47.16 8.02
C ASN A 2 -40.39 -45.91 7.15
N ILE A 3 -39.16 -45.40 7.04
CA ILE A 3 -38.30 -45.41 5.83
C ILE A 3 -37.10 -44.43 5.97
N ASN A 4 -35.88 -44.96 5.72
CA ASN A 4 -34.57 -44.40 5.30
C ASN A 4 -33.84 -43.33 6.15
N LYS A 5 -32.67 -43.62 6.76
CA LYS A 5 -31.28 -43.75 6.21
C LYS A 5 -30.78 -42.49 5.48
N TYR A 6 -29.91 -41.72 6.15
CA TYR A 6 -28.52 -41.37 5.79
C TYR A 6 -28.08 -40.14 6.61
N THR A 7 -27.18 -40.32 7.59
CA THR A 7 -26.28 -39.23 8.05
C THR A 7 -24.99 -39.82 8.59
N SER A 8 -23.90 -39.26 8.09
CA SER A 8 -22.50 -39.55 8.35
C SER A 8 -22.08 -39.23 9.78
N LYS A 9 -21.04 -39.94 10.23
CA LYS A 9 -20.40 -39.85 11.54
C LYS A 9 -19.65 -38.51 11.66
N ALA A 10 -20.05 -37.70 12.64
CA ALA A 10 -19.22 -36.69 13.26
C ALA A 10 -19.35 -36.84 14.78
N MET A 11 -18.34 -37.41 15.44
CA MET A 11 -18.11 -37.24 16.88
C MET A 11 -16.77 -37.84 17.32
N ALA A 12 -16.19 -37.17 18.33
CA ALA A 12 -14.94 -37.42 19.06
C ALA A 12 -13.71 -36.80 18.35
N VAL A 13 -12.96 -35.85 18.94
CA VAL A 13 -12.55 -35.73 20.34
C VAL A 13 -12.37 -34.25 20.73
N MET A 14 -12.82 -33.91 21.94
CA MET A 14 -12.58 -32.65 22.64
C MET A 14 -11.86 -32.98 23.96
N LEU A 15 -10.98 -32.06 24.40
CA LEU A 15 -10.47 -31.82 25.77
C LEU A 15 -9.28 -32.63 26.35
N CYS A 16 -8.18 -31.92 26.64
CA CYS A 16 -7.49 -31.79 27.95
C CYS A 16 -6.23 -30.88 27.79
N MET A 17 -6.27 -29.59 28.18
CA MET A 17 -5.87 -28.99 29.49
C MET A 17 -4.35 -28.73 29.71
N ALA A 18 -3.97 -27.45 29.55
CA ALA A 18 -3.27 -26.52 30.48
C ALA A 18 -1.98 -26.88 31.28
N MET A 19 -0.98 -26.00 31.09
CA MET A 19 0.03 -25.43 32.02
C MET A 19 1.12 -26.30 32.70
N VAL A 20 2.41 -25.96 32.48
CA VAL A 20 3.46 -25.70 33.52
C VAL A 20 4.56 -24.76 32.95
N PHE A 21 4.96 -23.76 33.75
CA PHE A 21 6.04 -22.78 33.56
C PHE A 21 7.47 -23.36 33.72
N SER A 22 8.46 -22.84 32.99
CA SER A 22 9.76 -22.29 33.50
C SER A 22 10.86 -22.27 32.41
N SER A 23 11.40 -21.08 32.11
CA SER A 23 12.64 -20.82 31.33
C SER A 23 13.91 -21.33 32.03
N PRO A 24 15.15 -21.16 31.51
CA PRO A 24 15.66 -20.91 30.14
C PRO A 24 16.74 -21.94 29.71
N MET A 25 17.06 -22.12 28.42
CA MET A 25 18.31 -22.77 28.00
C MET A 25 18.74 -22.40 26.56
N PRO A 26 20.02 -22.58 26.19
CA PRO A 26 20.85 -21.55 25.56
C PRO A 26 21.25 -21.85 24.11
N SER A 27 21.96 -20.87 23.53
CA SER A 27 22.71 -20.93 22.28
C SER A 27 23.54 -22.19 22.07
N ALA A 28 23.41 -22.82 20.90
CA ALA A 28 24.51 -23.51 20.23
C ALA A 28 24.21 -23.57 18.72
N ALA A 29 25.09 -22.92 17.95
CA ALA A 29 25.14 -23.03 16.50
C ALA A 29 25.58 -24.44 16.08
N ALA A 30 25.02 -24.94 14.98
CA ALA A 30 25.65 -25.95 14.15
C ALA A 30 25.63 -25.42 12.71
N GLU A 31 26.81 -25.06 12.22
CA GLU A 31 27.08 -24.71 10.82
C GLU A 31 26.80 -25.92 9.93
N MET A 32 26.13 -25.70 8.79
CA MET A 32 26.13 -26.67 7.68
C MET A 32 26.78 -26.03 6.45
N SER A 33 27.99 -26.49 6.18
CA SER A 33 28.72 -26.29 4.93
C SER A 33 28.11 -27.14 3.83
N VAL A 34 27.86 -26.57 2.65
CA VAL A 34 27.63 -27.36 1.43
C VAL A 34 28.89 -27.28 0.58
N SER A 35 29.63 -28.39 0.54
CA SER A 35 30.70 -28.65 -0.42
C SER A 35 30.09 -29.18 -1.73
N GLY A 36 30.61 -28.70 -2.86
CA GLY A 36 30.07 -29.00 -4.19
C GLY A 36 30.35 -30.41 -4.71
N ASN A 37 29.60 -30.78 -5.74
CA ASN A 37 30.05 -31.30 -7.04
C ASN A 37 28.86 -31.93 -7.76
N VAL A 38 28.40 -31.30 -8.85
CA VAL A 38 27.49 -31.93 -9.82
C VAL A 38 28.35 -32.50 -10.94
N ALA A 39 28.34 -33.83 -11.08
CA ALA A 39 28.94 -34.54 -12.20
C ALA A 39 27.94 -34.62 -13.36
N TYR A 40 28.42 -34.30 -14.56
CA TYR A 40 27.74 -34.50 -15.84
C TYR A 40 27.56 -36.00 -16.15
N ALA A 41 26.47 -36.33 -16.85
CA ALA A 41 26.37 -37.57 -17.62
C ALA A 41 25.91 -37.26 -19.06
N ASP A 42 26.70 -37.79 -19.99
CA ASP A 42 26.65 -37.70 -21.45
C ASP A 42 25.30 -38.09 -22.07
N ASN A 43 24.93 -37.40 -23.16
CA ASN A 43 24.70 -38.10 -24.42
C ASN A 43 24.96 -37.22 -25.65
N THR A 44 25.54 -37.86 -26.64
CA THR A 44 26.19 -37.38 -27.87
C THR A 44 25.22 -36.84 -28.93
N ASP A 45 25.45 -35.64 -29.51
CA ASP A 45 26.02 -35.46 -30.86
C ASP A 45 26.11 -33.96 -31.26
N SER A 46 26.94 -33.72 -32.26
CA SER A 46 27.69 -32.49 -32.63
C SER A 46 26.97 -31.15 -32.93
N HIS A 47 27.70 -30.07 -32.60
CA HIS A 47 27.74 -28.72 -33.19
C HIS A 47 26.58 -27.73 -32.94
N ALA A 48 26.74 -26.90 -31.90
CA ALA A 48 26.82 -25.43 -32.00
C ALA A 48 27.06 -24.85 -30.59
N GLU A 49 28.22 -24.23 -30.36
CA GLU A 49 28.40 -23.28 -29.26
C GLU A 49 27.39 -22.15 -29.47
N TRP A 50 26.45 -21.90 -28.54
CA TRP A 50 25.81 -20.58 -28.35
C TRP A 50 25.58 -20.29 -26.87
N ASP A 51 26.02 -19.09 -26.51
CA ASP A 51 25.83 -18.31 -25.30
C ASP A 51 24.33 -18.21 -24.90
N VAL A 52 23.99 -18.48 -23.63
CA VAL A 52 22.61 -18.31 -23.16
C VAL A 52 22.51 -17.91 -21.67
N SER A 53 21.91 -16.74 -21.49
CA SER A 53 21.40 -16.11 -20.27
C SER A 53 20.43 -16.99 -19.46
N GLU A 54 20.60 -17.03 -18.13
CA GLU A 54 19.69 -17.67 -17.18
C GLU A 54 18.43 -16.82 -16.95
N SER A 55 17.31 -17.25 -17.53
CA SER A 55 15.95 -16.91 -17.05
C SER A 55 14.92 -17.97 -17.48
N ARG A 56 15.28 -19.26 -17.37
CA ARG A 56 14.47 -20.36 -17.91
C ARG A 56 14.01 -21.39 -16.89
N TYR A 57 13.80 -21.01 -15.63
CA TYR A 57 13.30 -21.93 -14.61
C TYR A 57 12.22 -21.28 -13.73
N GLU A 58 11.23 -22.06 -13.28
CA GLU A 58 10.27 -21.72 -12.24
C GLU A 58 10.47 -22.63 -11.04
N ASP A 59 10.37 -22.07 -9.84
CA ASP A 59 10.52 -22.81 -8.59
C ASP A 59 9.14 -23.27 -8.10
N ILE A 60 9.03 -24.57 -7.82
CA ILE A 60 7.86 -25.16 -7.14
C ILE A 60 8.26 -25.45 -5.69
N GLU A 61 7.43 -25.03 -4.74
CA GLU A 61 7.63 -25.28 -3.32
C GLU A 61 6.90 -26.56 -2.88
N VAL A 62 7.63 -27.48 -2.25
CA VAL A 62 7.09 -28.72 -1.68
C VAL A 62 7.18 -28.65 -0.16
N THR A 63 6.05 -28.78 0.54
CA THR A 63 6.00 -28.59 2.00
C THR A 63 5.69 -29.89 2.74
N TYR A 64 6.45 -30.15 3.82
CA TYR A 64 6.17 -31.25 4.75
C TYR A 64 5.29 -30.78 5.91
N SER A 65 4.46 -31.67 6.45
CA SER A 65 3.50 -31.38 7.53
C SER A 65 4.11 -31.05 8.91
N GLN A 66 5.40 -30.72 8.99
CA GLN A 66 6.06 -30.13 10.16
C GLN A 66 7.00 -28.95 9.85
N GLY A 67 6.84 -28.27 8.70
CA GLY A 67 7.41 -26.93 8.49
C GLY A 67 8.82 -26.87 7.91
N SER A 68 9.30 -27.94 7.26
CA SER A 68 10.43 -27.85 6.32
C SER A 68 9.87 -27.85 4.90
N SER A 69 10.12 -26.79 4.13
CA SER A 69 9.86 -26.73 2.69
C SER A 69 11.15 -26.93 1.89
N TYR A 70 11.04 -27.60 0.75
CA TYR A 70 12.12 -27.75 -0.22
C TYR A 70 11.67 -27.12 -1.53
N HIS A 71 12.55 -26.33 -2.15
CA HIS A 71 12.31 -25.77 -3.46
C HIS A 71 12.82 -26.73 -4.53
N VAL A 72 11.97 -27.00 -5.51
CA VAL A 72 12.28 -27.81 -6.68
C VAL A 72 12.16 -26.92 -7.90
N THR A 73 13.27 -26.72 -8.60
CA THR A 73 13.33 -25.89 -9.79
C THR A 73 12.99 -26.73 -11.03
N ILE A 74 11.95 -26.32 -11.77
CA ILE A 74 11.57 -26.92 -13.07
C ILE A 74 11.93 -25.94 -14.19
N PRO A 75 12.47 -26.39 -15.33
CA PRO A 75 12.71 -25.52 -16.48
C PRO A 75 11.41 -24.97 -17.07
N LYS A 76 11.36 -23.66 -17.33
CA LYS A 76 10.37 -22.97 -18.17
C LYS A 76 10.32 -23.49 -19.60
N THR A 77 11.36 -24.21 -20.04
CA THR A 77 11.46 -24.74 -21.39
C THR A 77 11.64 -26.24 -21.33
N ILE A 78 10.61 -26.97 -21.75
CA ILE A 78 10.61 -28.42 -21.77
C ILE A 78 10.61 -28.86 -23.23
N ALA A 79 11.59 -29.70 -23.60
CA ALA A 79 11.61 -30.33 -24.93
C ALA A 79 10.52 -31.40 -24.98
N LEU A 80 9.66 -31.32 -26.00
CA LEU A 80 8.64 -32.32 -26.26
C LEU A 80 9.16 -33.32 -27.28
N ASP A 81 8.72 -34.57 -27.15
CA ASP A 81 8.93 -35.58 -28.16
C ASP A 81 8.05 -35.35 -29.40
N ALA A 82 8.20 -36.21 -30.40
CA ALA A 82 7.43 -36.13 -31.65
C ALA A 82 5.90 -36.27 -31.46
N ASN A 83 5.45 -36.75 -30.30
CA ASN A 83 4.04 -36.89 -29.95
C ASN A 83 3.53 -35.75 -29.05
N LYS A 84 4.35 -34.69 -28.85
CA LYS A 84 4.06 -33.55 -27.98
C LYS A 84 3.93 -33.91 -26.49
N GLN A 85 4.70 -34.92 -26.05
CA GLN A 85 4.79 -35.34 -24.66
C GLN A 85 6.20 -35.12 -24.10
N SER A 86 6.33 -34.92 -22.78
CA SER A 86 7.62 -34.91 -22.11
C SER A 86 7.52 -35.41 -20.67
N SER A 87 8.58 -36.03 -20.18
CA SER A 87 8.69 -36.55 -18.81
C SER A 87 9.83 -35.87 -18.09
N TYR A 88 9.57 -35.31 -16.91
CA TYR A 88 10.57 -34.65 -16.09
C TYR A 88 10.67 -35.32 -14.72
N SER A 89 11.89 -35.64 -14.29
CA SER A 89 12.15 -36.26 -12.99
C SER A 89 12.97 -35.35 -12.11
N VAL A 90 12.53 -35.19 -10.85
CA VAL A 90 13.22 -34.41 -9.83
C VAL A 90 13.68 -35.36 -8.74
N LYS A 91 14.96 -35.27 -8.37
CA LYS A 91 15.47 -36.02 -7.22
C LYS A 91 15.25 -35.22 -5.94
N VAL A 92 14.66 -35.84 -4.91
CA VAL A 92 14.46 -35.21 -3.60
C VAL A 92 15.18 -36.04 -2.54
N GLU A 93 16.01 -35.37 -1.73
CA GLU A 93 16.76 -35.98 -0.62
C GLU A 93 16.45 -35.20 0.66
N GLY A 94 16.26 -35.90 1.79
CA GLY A 94 15.96 -35.26 3.07
C GLY A 94 15.93 -36.24 4.24
N ASP A 95 15.89 -35.73 5.46
CA ASP A 95 15.81 -36.53 6.70
C ASP A 95 14.37 -36.59 7.22
N ILE A 96 13.88 -37.79 7.56
CA ILE A 96 12.53 -38.03 8.11
C ILE A 96 12.68 -38.81 9.42
N ALA A 97 11.99 -38.34 10.47
CA ALA A 97 11.88 -39.05 11.75
C ALA A 97 11.01 -40.30 11.62
N ALA A 98 11.33 -41.36 12.39
CA ALA A 98 10.61 -42.64 12.32
C ALA A 98 9.08 -42.49 12.50
N ASN A 99 8.31 -43.32 11.77
CA ASN A 99 6.84 -43.39 11.82
C ASN A 99 6.10 -42.09 11.44
N LYS A 100 6.59 -41.34 10.45
CA LYS A 100 5.94 -40.11 9.94
C LYS A 100 5.42 -40.30 8.52
N GLN A 101 4.30 -39.65 8.21
CA GLN A 101 3.71 -39.59 6.86
C GLN A 101 4.34 -38.46 6.07
N VAL A 102 4.64 -38.72 4.79
CA VAL A 102 5.11 -37.70 3.84
C VAL A 102 3.96 -37.34 2.92
N CYS A 103 3.55 -36.06 2.96
CA CYS A 103 2.57 -35.51 2.04
C CYS A 103 3.33 -34.61 1.06
N VAL A 104 3.19 -34.88 -0.23
CA VAL A 104 3.72 -34.02 -1.29
C VAL A 104 2.52 -33.35 -1.92
N VAL A 105 2.27 -32.10 -1.54
CA VAL A 105 1.23 -31.26 -2.13
C VAL A 105 1.93 -30.05 -2.76
N PRO A 106 1.60 -29.70 -4.02
CA PRO A 106 1.99 -28.42 -4.57
C PRO A 106 1.31 -27.33 -3.73
N VAL A 107 2.09 -26.37 -3.22
CA VAL A 107 1.56 -25.31 -2.37
C VAL A 107 1.15 -24.13 -3.23
N ASP A 108 -0.15 -23.82 -3.14
CA ASP A 108 -0.89 -22.73 -3.78
C ASP A 108 -1.00 -22.79 -5.33
N GLY A 109 -2.21 -23.05 -5.82
CA GLY A 109 -2.64 -22.51 -7.13
C GLY A 109 -3.14 -23.52 -8.17
N ILE A 110 -2.46 -24.65 -8.37
CA ILE A 110 -2.78 -25.51 -9.51
C ILE A 110 -4.06 -26.34 -9.23
N ASP A 111 -5.24 -25.74 -9.44
CA ASP A 111 -6.47 -26.49 -9.69
C ASP A 111 -6.20 -27.49 -10.83
N GLU A 112 -6.93 -28.61 -10.91
CA GLU A 112 -6.79 -29.63 -11.98
C GLU A 112 -6.95 -29.07 -13.43
N THR A 113 -7.14 -27.76 -13.57
CA THR A 113 -7.37 -27.01 -14.81
C THR A 113 -6.56 -25.71 -14.91
N GLU A 114 -5.58 -25.44 -14.04
CA GLU A 114 -4.72 -24.26 -14.22
C GLU A 114 -3.81 -24.45 -15.44
N VAL A 115 -3.97 -23.55 -16.42
CA VAL A 115 -3.18 -23.48 -17.64
C VAL A 115 -1.88 -22.76 -17.30
N LEU A 116 -0.76 -23.47 -17.32
CA LEU A 116 0.56 -22.85 -17.27
C LEU A 116 0.92 -22.35 -18.67
N ASP A 117 1.21 -21.05 -18.79
CA ASP A 117 1.61 -20.44 -20.06
C ASP A 117 3.04 -20.85 -20.43
N PHE A 118 3.17 -21.91 -21.24
CA PHE A 118 4.45 -22.32 -21.80
C PHE A 118 4.71 -21.60 -23.14
N TYR A 119 5.89 -20.98 -23.27
CA TYR A 119 6.32 -20.35 -24.50
C TYR A 119 6.93 -21.40 -25.44
N MET A 120 6.28 -21.70 -26.57
CA MET A 120 6.84 -22.57 -27.60
C MET A 120 7.73 -21.78 -28.57
N ARG A 121 8.92 -22.31 -28.87
CA ARG A 121 9.79 -21.80 -29.93
C ARG A 121 10.12 -22.95 -30.88
N ASP A 122 9.77 -22.79 -32.16
CA ASP A 122 10.21 -23.69 -33.21
C ASP A 122 11.73 -23.51 -33.40
N GLN A 123 12.51 -24.60 -33.31
CA GLN A 123 13.96 -24.53 -33.47
C GLN A 123 14.41 -24.24 -34.91
N THR A 124 13.48 -24.20 -35.87
CA THR A 124 13.79 -23.97 -37.28
C THR A 124 13.52 -22.54 -37.78
N GLU A 125 12.79 -21.69 -37.04
CA GLU A 125 12.47 -20.32 -37.45
C GLU A 125 12.76 -19.28 -36.35
N GLY A 126 13.59 -18.27 -36.69
CA GLY A 126 14.25 -17.35 -35.76
C GLY A 126 13.39 -16.30 -35.04
N SER A 127 12.06 -16.42 -34.99
CA SER A 127 11.18 -15.46 -34.31
C SER A 127 10.10 -16.19 -33.49
N ALA A 128 9.94 -15.82 -32.22
CA ALA A 128 8.92 -16.36 -31.32
C ALA A 128 7.52 -16.04 -31.88
N LYS A 129 6.67 -17.06 -32.06
CA LYS A 129 5.24 -16.91 -32.27
C LYS A 129 4.53 -17.07 -30.92
N GLU A 130 3.37 -16.42 -30.80
CA GLU A 130 2.58 -16.18 -29.58
C GLU A 130 2.47 -17.35 -28.60
N ALA A 131 2.22 -17.01 -27.32
CA ALA A 131 2.02 -17.97 -26.23
C ALA A 131 0.92 -18.98 -26.57
N VAL A 132 1.20 -20.27 -26.39
CA VAL A 132 0.22 -21.34 -26.57
C VAL A 132 -0.17 -21.85 -25.18
N PRO A 133 -1.43 -21.67 -24.75
CA PRO A 133 -1.88 -22.19 -23.46
C PRO A 133 -1.77 -23.73 -23.45
N ALA A 134 -1.22 -24.28 -22.37
CA ALA A 134 -0.94 -25.70 -22.22
C ALA A 134 -1.58 -26.23 -20.93
N GLU A 135 -2.44 -27.25 -21.05
CA GLU A 135 -3.04 -27.95 -19.91
C GLU A 135 -2.15 -29.11 -19.45
N ILE A 136 -1.81 -29.15 -18.15
CA ILE A 136 -1.06 -30.26 -17.54
C ILE A 136 -2.04 -31.38 -17.15
N ASN A 137 -1.96 -32.51 -17.87
CA ASN A 137 -2.77 -33.68 -17.57
C ASN A 137 -1.96 -34.71 -16.75
N GLN A 138 -2.12 -34.69 -15.43
CA GLN A 138 -1.75 -35.72 -14.43
C GLN A 138 -0.27 -35.90 -14.04
N SER A 139 0.01 -35.68 -12.75
CA SER A 139 1.25 -36.10 -12.07
C SER A 139 1.15 -37.57 -11.64
N LYS A 140 1.98 -38.46 -12.21
CA LYS A 140 2.14 -39.84 -11.69
C LYS A 140 3.41 -39.96 -10.86
N PHE A 141 3.27 -40.37 -9.61
CA PHE A 141 4.40 -40.53 -8.70
C PHE A 141 5.07 -41.89 -8.91
N TYR A 142 6.40 -41.90 -8.97
CA TYR A 142 7.20 -43.11 -8.93
C TYR A 142 8.14 -43.01 -7.74
N TRP A 143 8.47 -44.12 -7.08
CA TRP A 143 9.47 -44.13 -6.01
C TRP A 143 10.47 -45.24 -6.28
N ASP A 144 11.74 -44.88 -6.41
CA ASP A 144 12.84 -45.84 -6.50
C ASP A 144 13.75 -45.66 -5.28
N SER A 145 13.53 -46.50 -4.28
CA SER A 145 14.61 -46.85 -3.36
C SER A 145 14.67 -48.37 -3.22
N SER A 146 15.89 -48.89 -3.27
CA SER A 146 16.18 -50.30 -3.03
C SER A 146 15.83 -50.78 -1.61
N GLU A 147 15.40 -49.88 -0.71
CA GLU A 147 15.12 -50.18 0.71
C GLU A 147 13.64 -50.05 1.10
N ALA A 148 12.74 -49.52 0.26
CA ALA A 148 11.30 -49.42 0.57
C ALA A 148 10.38 -50.21 -0.36
N ALA A 149 10.87 -51.32 -0.93
CA ALA A 149 10.09 -52.11 -1.88
C ALA A 149 8.97 -52.99 -1.28
N ALA A 150 8.60 -52.86 0.01
CA ALA A 150 7.74 -53.83 0.68
C ALA A 150 6.36 -53.35 1.18
N SER A 151 6.06 -52.05 1.19
CA SER A 151 4.72 -51.60 1.61
C SER A 151 4.42 -50.17 1.12
N TYR A 152 3.86 -50.05 -0.08
CA TYR A 152 3.14 -48.84 -0.46
C TYR A 152 1.76 -49.25 -0.99
N GLU A 153 0.72 -48.54 -0.56
CA GLU A 153 -0.56 -48.47 -1.26
C GLU A 153 -0.60 -47.11 -1.97
N GLU A 154 -0.66 -47.14 -3.30
CA GLU A 154 -0.83 -45.95 -4.13
C GLU A 154 -2.29 -45.52 -4.11
N THR A 155 -2.61 -44.40 -3.47
CA THR A 155 -3.86 -43.69 -3.71
C THR A 155 -3.56 -42.22 -3.93
N SER A 156 -4.34 -41.59 -4.82
CA SER A 156 -4.16 -40.24 -5.36
C SER A 156 -3.68 -39.23 -4.29
N ASN A 157 -2.42 -38.84 -4.45
CA ASN A 157 -1.66 -37.81 -3.74
C ASN A 157 -1.17 -38.14 -2.31
N TYR A 158 -1.22 -39.40 -1.86
CA TYR A 158 -0.68 -39.82 -0.56
C TYR A 158 0.16 -41.09 -0.64
N ILE A 159 1.33 -41.09 0.03
CA ILE A 159 2.12 -42.30 0.27
C ILE A 159 2.14 -42.56 1.78
N VAL A 160 1.59 -43.70 2.20
CA VAL A 160 1.68 -44.19 3.59
C VAL A 160 2.72 -45.30 3.63
N ALA A 161 3.89 -44.99 4.16
CA ALA A 161 4.94 -45.99 4.43
C ALA A 161 4.97 -46.30 5.93
N GLU A 162 4.29 -47.37 6.34
CA GLU A 162 4.39 -47.86 7.72
C GLU A 162 5.73 -48.61 7.91
N GLY A 163 6.51 -48.22 8.93
CA GLY A 163 7.70 -48.98 9.36
C GLY A 163 9.08 -48.41 8.96
N LEU A 164 9.15 -47.20 8.41
CA LEU A 164 10.40 -46.53 8.07
C LEU A 164 11.21 -46.14 9.34
N SER A 165 12.43 -46.68 9.49
CA SER A 165 13.36 -46.38 10.59
C SER A 165 14.13 -45.07 10.39
N ALA A 166 14.22 -44.19 11.40
CA ALA A 166 14.85 -42.87 11.29
C ALA A 166 16.24 -42.89 10.61
N GLY A 167 16.41 -42.10 9.55
CA GLY A 167 17.64 -41.98 8.75
C GLY A 167 17.50 -40.98 7.59
N SER A 168 18.55 -40.81 6.78
CA SER A 168 18.52 -39.99 5.56
C SER A 168 17.91 -40.77 4.40
N TRP A 169 16.96 -40.17 3.70
CA TRP A 169 16.21 -40.82 2.60
C TRP A 169 16.57 -40.18 1.26
N LYS A 170 16.52 -40.99 0.19
CA LYS A 170 16.64 -40.53 -1.19
C LYS A 170 15.45 -41.07 -1.99
N GLY A 171 14.67 -40.19 -2.61
CA GLY A 171 13.57 -40.53 -3.50
C GLY A 171 13.72 -39.82 -4.85
N ILE A 172 13.12 -40.39 -5.89
CA ILE A 172 13.00 -39.76 -7.21
C ILE A 172 11.54 -39.44 -7.42
N PHE A 173 11.19 -38.18 -7.61
CA PHE A 173 9.89 -37.73 -8.11
C PHE A 173 9.93 -37.72 -9.64
N GLN A 174 8.87 -38.16 -10.30
CA GLN A 174 8.72 -38.09 -11.75
C GLN A 174 7.36 -37.49 -12.07
N MET A 175 7.32 -36.61 -13.06
CA MET A 175 6.11 -35.92 -13.53
C MET A 175 6.03 -36.08 -15.04
N GLU A 176 4.86 -36.49 -15.55
CA GLU A 176 4.58 -36.62 -16.98
C GLU A 176 3.72 -35.43 -17.42
N ILE A 177 4.10 -34.77 -18.52
CA ILE A 177 3.35 -33.64 -19.09
C ILE A 177 2.92 -34.03 -20.51
N SER A 178 1.62 -33.93 -20.80
CA SER A 178 1.05 -34.21 -22.12
C SER A 178 0.15 -33.05 -22.58
N LEU A 179 0.40 -32.51 -23.77
CA LEU A 179 -0.40 -31.41 -24.34
C LEU A 179 -1.62 -31.92 -25.12
N ARG A 180 -2.80 -31.31 -24.91
CA ARG A 180 -3.91 -31.38 -25.86
C ARG A 180 -3.64 -30.42 -27.00
N THR A 181 -3.66 -30.90 -28.24
CA THR A 181 -3.71 -29.99 -29.40
C THR A 181 -5.06 -30.10 -30.07
N ASP A 182 -6.00 -29.27 -29.63
CA ASP A 182 -7.06 -28.85 -30.54
C ASP A 182 -6.42 -27.92 -31.57
N THR A 183 -6.61 -28.27 -32.84
CA THR A 183 -6.00 -27.62 -33.99
C THR A 183 -6.33 -26.13 -34.02
N SER A 184 -5.32 -25.29 -33.81
CA SER A 184 -5.42 -23.85 -34.05
C SER A 184 -5.81 -23.59 -35.50
N HIS A 185 -6.87 -22.81 -35.69
CA HIS A 185 -7.23 -22.23 -36.97
C HIS A 185 -6.95 -20.73 -36.88
N ILE A 186 -6.78 -20.08 -38.04
CA ILE A 186 -6.46 -18.67 -38.14
C ILE A 186 -7.72 -17.87 -37.78
N HIS A 187 -7.62 -16.97 -36.79
CA HIS A 187 -8.72 -16.09 -36.44
C HIS A 187 -8.95 -15.06 -37.55
N ASN A 188 -10.15 -15.05 -38.13
CA ASN A 188 -10.55 -14.06 -39.12
C ASN A 188 -11.67 -13.19 -38.51
N TYR A 189 -11.26 -12.08 -37.88
CA TYR A 189 -12.17 -11.18 -37.19
C TYR A 189 -12.96 -10.31 -38.17
N VAL A 190 -14.29 -10.35 -38.06
CA VAL A 190 -15.20 -9.45 -38.78
C VAL A 190 -15.72 -8.41 -37.80
N GLY A 191 -15.48 -7.13 -38.11
CA GLY A 191 -15.88 -6.01 -37.25
C GLY A 191 -17.23 -5.42 -37.63
N GLU A 192 -18.13 -5.30 -36.66
CA GLU A 192 -19.47 -4.71 -36.80
C GLU A 192 -19.67 -3.58 -35.78
N ILE A 193 -20.28 -2.46 -36.20
CA ILE A 193 -20.58 -1.36 -35.28
C ILE A 193 -21.77 -1.79 -34.43
N THR A 194 -21.50 -2.05 -33.15
CA THR A 194 -22.50 -2.51 -32.18
C THR A 194 -23.20 -1.34 -31.49
N LYS A 195 -22.56 -0.16 -31.45
CA LYS A 195 -23.16 1.08 -30.97
C LYS A 195 -22.69 2.28 -31.81
N GLU A 196 -23.63 2.98 -32.43
CA GLU A 196 -23.32 4.20 -33.19
C GLU A 196 -22.98 5.37 -32.25
N PRO A 197 -21.92 6.16 -32.52
CA PRO A 197 -21.61 7.36 -31.75
C PRO A 197 -22.66 8.46 -31.96
N THR A 198 -22.95 9.22 -30.91
CA THR A 198 -23.82 10.40 -30.92
C THR A 198 -22.98 11.68 -30.81
N CYS A 199 -23.62 12.86 -30.76
CA CYS A 199 -22.90 14.13 -30.59
C CYS A 199 -22.11 14.19 -29.26
N THR A 200 -22.54 13.48 -28.22
CA THR A 200 -21.97 13.55 -26.87
C THR A 200 -21.48 12.22 -26.33
N GLU A 201 -21.92 11.09 -26.88
CA GLU A 201 -21.51 9.75 -26.45
C GLU A 201 -20.67 9.04 -27.51
N THR A 202 -19.63 8.36 -27.06
CA THR A 202 -18.82 7.45 -27.88
C THR A 202 -19.63 6.22 -28.31
N GLY A 203 -19.29 5.71 -29.50
CA GLY A 203 -19.81 4.47 -30.07
C GLY A 203 -18.87 3.30 -29.83
N GLU A 204 -19.26 2.11 -30.27
CA GLU A 204 -18.51 0.86 -30.08
C GLU A 204 -18.56 0.02 -31.36
N LYS A 205 -17.43 -0.62 -31.67
CA LYS A 205 -17.31 -1.58 -32.76
C LYS A 205 -16.73 -2.88 -32.25
N THR A 206 -17.46 -3.97 -32.40
CA THR A 206 -17.05 -5.31 -31.92
C THR A 206 -16.56 -6.16 -33.08
N TYR A 207 -15.42 -6.80 -32.88
CA TYR A 207 -14.79 -7.72 -33.82
C TYR A 207 -15.02 -9.15 -33.33
N THR A 208 -15.64 -9.98 -34.17
CA THR A 208 -16.00 -11.36 -33.82
C THR A 208 -15.36 -12.32 -34.80
N CYS A 209 -14.76 -13.39 -34.30
CA CYS A 209 -14.22 -14.49 -35.11
C CYS A 209 -15.22 -15.66 -35.14
N ASP A 210 -15.21 -16.45 -36.22
CA ASP A 210 -16.09 -17.62 -36.39
C ASP A 210 -15.91 -18.70 -35.29
N CYS A 211 -14.82 -18.63 -34.51
CA CYS A 211 -14.59 -19.49 -33.34
C CYS A 211 -15.31 -19.05 -32.06
N GLY A 212 -15.98 -17.89 -32.08
CA GLY A 212 -16.67 -17.31 -30.92
C GLY A 212 -15.82 -16.35 -30.08
N ASP A 213 -14.57 -16.08 -30.46
CA ASP A 213 -13.72 -15.07 -29.80
C ASP A 213 -14.06 -13.65 -30.28
N SER A 214 -13.99 -12.66 -29.40
CA SER A 214 -14.34 -11.27 -29.75
C SER A 214 -13.67 -10.20 -28.88
N TYR A 215 -13.45 -9.02 -29.46
CA TYR A 215 -12.99 -7.80 -28.75
C TYR A 215 -13.68 -6.54 -29.29
N THR A 216 -13.70 -5.45 -28.52
CA THR A 216 -14.40 -4.20 -28.87
C THR A 216 -13.47 -2.99 -28.86
N GLU A 217 -13.62 -2.10 -29.84
CA GLU A 217 -12.95 -0.79 -29.94
C GLU A 217 -13.96 0.36 -29.77
N GLU A 218 -13.55 1.44 -29.10
CA GLU A 218 -14.36 2.66 -28.96
C GLU A 218 -14.27 3.55 -30.22
N ILE A 219 -15.42 4.11 -30.63
CA ILE A 219 -15.52 5.12 -31.69
C ILE A 219 -15.76 6.50 -31.03
N PRO A 220 -14.94 7.53 -31.30
CA PRO A 220 -15.14 8.87 -30.74
C PRO A 220 -16.52 9.47 -31.05
N ALA A 221 -17.05 10.29 -30.13
CA ALA A 221 -18.30 11.02 -30.30
C ALA A 221 -18.23 12.00 -31.49
N LYS A 222 -19.36 12.23 -32.18
CA LYS A 222 -19.43 13.05 -33.41
C LYS A 222 -19.20 14.54 -33.18
N GLY A 223 -19.38 15.04 -31.95
CA GLY A 223 -19.40 16.46 -31.65
C GLY A 223 -20.64 17.17 -32.23
N HIS A 224 -20.73 18.49 -32.04
CA HIS A 224 -21.84 19.29 -32.55
C HIS A 224 -21.41 20.11 -33.78
N HIS A 225 -22.19 20.02 -34.86
CA HIS A 225 -22.09 20.90 -36.03
C HIS A 225 -23.35 21.78 -36.10
N TYR A 226 -23.21 23.10 -35.93
CA TYR A 226 -24.35 24.04 -35.89
C TYR A 226 -24.55 24.75 -37.23
N VAL A 227 -25.81 24.77 -37.71
CA VAL A 227 -26.25 25.56 -38.87
C VAL A 227 -27.57 26.26 -38.49
N ASP A 228 -27.69 27.56 -38.75
CA ASP A 228 -28.85 28.39 -38.36
C ASP A 228 -29.23 28.30 -36.88
N GLY A 229 -28.23 28.26 -35.99
CA GLY A 229 -28.41 28.30 -34.54
C GLY A 229 -28.92 26.99 -33.93
N LYS A 230 -28.90 25.87 -34.68
CA LYS A 230 -29.18 24.53 -34.18
C LYS A 230 -28.19 23.50 -34.72
N CYS A 231 -27.85 22.52 -33.89
CA CYS A 231 -27.03 21.40 -34.31
C CYS A 231 -27.79 20.58 -35.37
N THR A 232 -27.17 20.35 -36.52
CA THR A 232 -27.81 19.62 -37.63
C THR A 232 -28.10 18.17 -37.29
N ASP A 233 -27.35 17.59 -36.35
CA ASP A 233 -27.43 16.18 -36.00
C ASP A 233 -28.37 15.90 -34.82
N CYS A 234 -28.44 16.79 -33.81
CA CYS A 234 -29.26 16.56 -32.61
C CYS A 234 -30.27 17.69 -32.29
N GLY A 235 -30.28 18.78 -33.07
CA GLY A 235 -31.23 19.89 -32.91
C GLY A 235 -31.00 20.79 -31.70
N GLN A 236 -29.95 20.56 -30.90
CA GLN A 236 -29.59 21.45 -29.79
C GLN A 236 -29.30 22.86 -30.29
N LYS A 237 -29.79 23.87 -29.57
CA LYS A 237 -29.56 25.28 -29.92
C LYS A 237 -28.09 25.63 -29.72
N ASP A 238 -27.56 26.43 -30.63
CA ASP A 238 -26.21 26.99 -30.55
C ASP A 238 -26.12 27.95 -29.34
N PRO A 239 -25.27 27.64 -28.34
CA PRO A 239 -25.08 28.49 -27.18
C PRO A 239 -24.42 29.84 -27.51
N ASP A 240 -23.77 29.98 -28.67
CA ASP A 240 -22.96 31.16 -29.02
C ASP A 240 -23.61 32.09 -30.06
N HIS A 241 -24.92 31.94 -30.33
CA HIS A 241 -25.61 32.82 -31.29
C HIS A 241 -25.87 34.24 -30.72
N THR A 242 -25.91 35.23 -31.60
CA THR A 242 -26.10 36.64 -31.23
C THR A 242 -27.59 37.01 -31.16
N HIS A 243 -28.02 37.57 -30.04
CA HIS A 243 -29.41 38.00 -29.83
C HIS A 243 -29.65 39.44 -30.29
N SER A 244 -30.86 39.72 -30.79
CA SER A 244 -31.37 41.07 -31.06
C SER A 244 -32.67 41.29 -30.29
N TYR A 245 -32.62 42.02 -29.18
CA TYR A 245 -33.74 42.23 -28.26
C TYR A 245 -34.57 43.47 -28.58
N THR A 246 -35.87 43.41 -28.28
CA THR A 246 -36.83 44.52 -28.38
C THR A 246 -37.35 44.88 -26.98
N GLU A 247 -37.31 46.17 -26.62
CA GLU A 247 -37.62 46.70 -25.27
C GLU A 247 -39.11 47.09 -25.10
N SER A 248 -39.68 46.81 -23.92
CA SER A 248 -40.99 47.34 -23.49
C SER A 248 -41.05 47.56 -21.97
N ILE A 249 -41.68 48.66 -21.51
CA ILE A 249 -41.88 48.93 -20.08
C ILE A 249 -43.11 48.17 -19.58
N THR A 250 -42.95 47.37 -18.52
CA THR A 250 -43.99 46.48 -17.97
C THR A 250 -44.55 46.98 -16.64
N LYS A 251 -43.78 47.77 -15.86
CA LYS A 251 -44.23 48.43 -14.62
C LYS A 251 -43.59 49.82 -14.48
N GLU A 252 -44.39 50.85 -14.24
CA GLU A 252 -43.89 52.23 -14.03
C GLU A 252 -43.39 52.44 -12.58
N PRO A 253 -42.26 53.15 -12.35
CA PRO A 253 -41.75 53.44 -11.00
C PRO A 253 -42.53 54.53 -10.25
N THR A 254 -42.58 54.40 -8.91
CA THR A 254 -43.14 55.37 -7.96
C THR A 254 -42.04 55.99 -7.07
N CYS A 255 -42.38 56.82 -6.07
CA CYS A 255 -41.39 57.47 -5.20
C CYS A 255 -40.58 56.47 -4.36
N THR A 256 -41.16 55.33 -3.99
CA THR A 256 -40.55 54.31 -3.12
C THR A 256 -40.36 52.95 -3.81
N GLU A 257 -41.19 52.61 -4.80
CA GLU A 257 -41.06 51.35 -5.55
C GLU A 257 -40.45 51.57 -6.92
N ALA A 258 -39.48 50.72 -7.25
CA ALA A 258 -38.91 50.61 -8.58
C ALA A 258 -39.94 50.07 -9.60
N GLY A 259 -39.78 50.50 -10.85
CA GLY A 259 -40.49 50.00 -12.02
C GLY A 259 -39.70 48.88 -12.69
N GLU A 260 -40.18 48.38 -13.84
CA GLU A 260 -39.58 47.26 -14.55
C GLU A 260 -39.77 47.40 -16.07
N LYS A 261 -38.71 47.07 -16.82
CA LYS A 261 -38.76 46.91 -18.28
C LYS A 261 -38.30 45.51 -18.69
N THR A 262 -38.89 45.00 -19.76
CA THR A 262 -38.63 43.66 -20.31
C THR A 262 -38.08 43.74 -21.72
N TYR A 263 -37.03 42.97 -21.99
CA TYR A 263 -36.41 42.79 -23.31
C TYR A 263 -36.76 41.41 -23.86
N THR A 264 -37.26 41.35 -25.10
CA THR A 264 -37.68 40.10 -25.75
C THR A 264 -37.00 39.91 -27.11
N CYS A 265 -36.45 38.72 -27.37
CA CYS A 265 -35.81 38.35 -28.64
C CYS A 265 -36.75 37.46 -29.48
N GLY A 266 -36.67 37.56 -30.81
CA GLY A 266 -37.45 36.74 -31.74
C GLY A 266 -37.23 35.23 -31.64
N CYS A 267 -36.19 34.77 -30.91
CA CYS A 267 -35.93 33.36 -30.61
C CYS A 267 -36.70 32.81 -29.38
N GLY A 268 -37.43 33.68 -28.67
CA GLY A 268 -38.22 33.34 -27.48
C GLY A 268 -37.54 33.64 -26.14
N ASP A 269 -36.28 34.06 -26.12
CA ASP A 269 -35.58 34.48 -24.89
C ASP A 269 -35.99 35.89 -24.46
N SER A 270 -36.08 36.09 -23.13
CA SER A 270 -36.40 37.38 -22.53
C SER A 270 -35.73 37.56 -21.17
N TYR A 271 -35.40 38.81 -20.83
CA TYR A 271 -34.94 39.18 -19.49
C TYR A 271 -35.52 40.55 -19.07
N THR A 272 -35.55 40.82 -17.77
CA THR A 272 -36.07 42.07 -17.20
C THR A 272 -34.97 42.88 -16.53
N GLU A 273 -35.12 44.20 -16.57
CA GLU A 273 -34.28 45.16 -15.83
C GLU A 273 -35.17 46.07 -14.98
N GLU A 274 -34.69 46.33 -13.75
CA GLU A 274 -35.36 47.22 -12.80
C GLU A 274 -35.14 48.69 -13.20
N ILE A 275 -36.20 49.49 -13.14
CA ILE A 275 -36.16 50.95 -13.30
C ILE A 275 -36.16 51.57 -11.89
N PRO A 276 -35.10 52.27 -11.46
CA PRO A 276 -35.02 52.81 -10.10
C PRO A 276 -36.22 53.67 -9.69
N ALA A 277 -36.62 53.58 -8.43
CA ALA A 277 -37.66 54.44 -7.84
C ALA A 277 -37.30 55.93 -8.00
N LYS A 278 -38.32 56.79 -8.11
CA LYS A 278 -38.16 58.24 -8.39
C LYS A 278 -37.50 59.01 -7.23
N GLY A 279 -37.47 58.42 -6.02
CA GLY A 279 -36.91 59.03 -4.82
C GLY A 279 -37.77 60.17 -4.25
N HIS A 280 -37.33 60.75 -3.14
CA HIS A 280 -38.04 61.82 -2.45
C HIS A 280 -37.36 63.17 -2.64
N ASN A 281 -38.15 64.19 -2.96
CA ASN A 281 -37.70 65.59 -3.01
C ASN A 281 -38.38 66.38 -1.88
N TYR A 282 -37.67 66.53 -0.76
CA TYR A 282 -38.19 67.11 0.48
C TYR A 282 -38.10 68.64 0.47
N LYS A 283 -39.21 69.30 0.83
CA LYS A 283 -39.28 70.76 1.04
C LYS A 283 -39.95 71.00 2.40
N ASP A 284 -39.29 71.74 3.28
CA ASP A 284 -39.73 71.96 4.67
C ASP A 284 -39.97 70.67 5.48
N GLY A 285 -39.10 69.67 5.28
CA GLY A 285 -39.11 68.42 6.05
C GLY A 285 -40.23 67.44 5.68
N ILE A 286 -40.92 67.65 4.53
CA ILE A 286 -41.95 66.75 3.99
C ILE A 286 -41.76 66.56 2.46
N CYS A 287 -41.91 65.34 1.95
CA CYS A 287 -41.77 65.02 0.52
C CYS A 287 -42.94 65.60 -0.27
N SER A 288 -42.64 66.35 -1.33
CA SER A 288 -43.65 67.08 -2.12
C SER A 288 -44.54 66.20 -3.02
N GLU A 289 -44.15 64.95 -3.28
CA GLU A 289 -44.93 64.00 -4.09
C GLU A 289 -45.70 62.95 -3.25
N CYS A 290 -45.19 62.56 -2.08
CA CYS A 290 -45.80 61.49 -1.26
C CYS A 290 -46.06 61.83 0.22
N GLY A 291 -45.58 62.98 0.74
CA GLY A 291 -45.92 63.47 2.08
C GLY A 291 -45.11 62.92 3.27
N GLU A 292 -44.01 62.19 3.04
CA GLU A 292 -43.19 61.61 4.13
C GLU A 292 -42.18 62.60 4.76
N LYS A 293 -41.80 62.41 6.03
CA LYS A 293 -40.95 63.33 6.82
C LYS A 293 -39.46 62.97 6.82
N ASP A 294 -38.59 63.99 6.89
CA ASP A 294 -37.12 63.87 6.80
C ASP A 294 -36.47 63.16 8.02
N PRO A 295 -35.70 62.06 7.83
CA PRO A 295 -35.09 61.28 8.90
C PRO A 295 -33.74 61.77 9.47
N ASP A 296 -33.03 62.73 8.88
CA ASP A 296 -31.57 62.93 9.13
C ASP A 296 -31.17 63.76 10.39
N HIS A 297 -31.82 63.55 11.55
CA HIS A 297 -31.31 64.05 12.84
C HIS A 297 -30.17 63.14 13.37
N LYS A 298 -29.01 63.71 13.76
CA LYS A 298 -27.83 62.93 14.18
C LYS A 298 -27.83 62.54 15.66
N HIS A 299 -27.65 61.25 15.94
CA HIS A 299 -27.60 60.62 17.27
C HIS A 299 -26.17 60.31 17.77
N SER A 300 -25.99 60.16 19.09
CA SER A 300 -24.75 59.73 19.75
C SER A 300 -25.05 58.63 20.79
N TYR A 301 -24.50 57.43 20.61
CA TYR A 301 -24.88 56.21 21.35
C TYR A 301 -23.82 55.72 22.36
N THR A 302 -24.28 54.97 23.38
CA THR A 302 -23.47 54.31 24.43
C THR A 302 -23.74 52.80 24.43
N GLU A 303 -22.69 51.96 24.51
CA GLU A 303 -22.75 50.48 24.34
C GLU A 303 -22.97 49.74 25.67
N SER A 304 -23.83 48.70 25.67
CA SER A 304 -23.95 47.69 26.72
C SER A 304 -24.25 46.29 26.15
N ILE A 305 -23.67 45.23 26.74
CA ILE A 305 -23.98 43.84 26.37
C ILE A 305 -25.25 43.42 27.09
N THR A 306 -26.26 42.96 26.33
CA THR A 306 -27.60 42.63 26.86
C THR A 306 -27.94 41.14 26.74
N LYS A 307 -27.28 40.40 25.84
CA LYS A 307 -27.32 38.93 25.76
C LYS A 307 -25.95 38.41 25.33
N GLU A 308 -25.34 37.53 26.11
CA GLU A 308 -24.06 36.89 25.71
C GLU A 308 -24.29 35.86 24.58
N PRO A 309 -23.39 35.73 23.59
CA PRO A 309 -23.50 34.75 22.51
C PRO A 309 -23.25 33.31 22.98
N THR A 310 -23.95 32.34 22.39
CA THR A 310 -23.75 30.89 22.60
C THR A 310 -23.18 30.22 21.34
N CYS A 311 -22.98 28.89 21.34
CA CYS A 311 -22.50 28.13 20.16
C CYS A 311 -23.44 28.22 18.95
N THR A 312 -24.74 28.38 19.17
CA THR A 312 -25.76 28.36 18.10
C THR A 312 -26.62 29.62 18.05
N GLU A 313 -26.69 30.39 19.13
CA GLU A 313 -27.43 31.65 19.16
C GLU A 313 -26.49 32.85 19.22
N ALA A 314 -26.73 33.80 18.33
CA ALA A 314 -26.09 35.10 18.40
C ALA A 314 -26.42 35.79 19.74
N GLY A 315 -25.41 36.45 20.30
CA GLY A 315 -25.57 37.39 21.41
C GLY A 315 -26.09 38.72 20.90
N GLU A 316 -26.32 39.66 21.80
CA GLU A 316 -26.90 40.96 21.48
C GLU A 316 -26.20 42.07 22.28
N LYS A 317 -25.73 43.09 21.55
CA LYS A 317 -25.23 44.35 22.09
C LYS A 317 -26.27 45.42 21.83
N THR A 318 -26.54 46.25 22.83
CA THR A 318 -27.48 47.37 22.70
C THR A 318 -26.73 48.70 22.74
N TYR A 319 -27.01 49.56 21.77
CA TYR A 319 -26.51 50.93 21.67
C TYR A 319 -27.65 51.88 22.03
N THR A 320 -27.53 52.64 23.11
CA THR A 320 -28.57 53.58 23.59
C THR A 320 -28.10 55.03 23.49
N CYS A 321 -28.92 55.90 22.90
CA CYS A 321 -28.71 57.34 22.82
C CYS A 321 -29.54 58.07 23.87
N GLY A 322 -29.02 59.17 24.42
CA GLY A 322 -29.70 59.97 25.46
C GLY A 322 -31.05 60.59 25.06
N CYS A 323 -31.44 60.51 23.79
CA CYS A 323 -32.77 60.93 23.31
C CYS A 323 -33.85 59.83 23.40
N GLY A 324 -33.48 58.61 23.79
CA GLY A 324 -34.39 57.47 23.90
C GLY A 324 -34.31 56.48 22.72
N ASP A 325 -33.61 56.83 21.64
CA ASP A 325 -33.35 55.88 20.55
C ASP A 325 -32.31 54.85 20.94
N SER A 326 -32.59 53.60 20.58
CA SER A 326 -31.67 52.49 20.74
C SER A 326 -31.72 51.58 19.53
N TYR A 327 -30.59 51.01 19.16
CA TYR A 327 -30.54 49.90 18.23
C TYR A 327 -29.68 48.79 18.81
N THR A 328 -29.94 47.56 18.38
CA THR A 328 -29.19 46.40 18.82
C THR A 328 -28.42 45.79 17.66
N GLU A 329 -27.23 45.29 17.96
CA GLU A 329 -26.36 44.61 17.02
C GLU A 329 -26.16 43.16 17.48
N ALA A 330 -26.34 42.23 16.56
CA ALA A 330 -26.13 40.82 16.82
C ALA A 330 -24.62 40.55 16.94
N VAL A 331 -24.21 39.95 18.05
CA VAL A 331 -22.87 39.37 18.19
C VAL A 331 -22.95 37.95 17.63
N PRO A 332 -22.19 37.59 16.59
CA PRO A 332 -22.26 36.25 15.99
C PRO A 332 -22.09 35.15 17.04
N ALA A 333 -22.84 34.05 16.86
CA ALA A 333 -22.68 32.84 17.66
C ALA A 333 -21.20 32.40 17.65
N THR A 334 -20.72 31.85 18.75
CA THR A 334 -19.29 31.51 18.90
C THR A 334 -18.84 30.39 17.98
N GLY A 335 -19.78 29.56 17.48
CA GLY A 335 -19.55 28.47 16.52
C GLY A 335 -18.70 27.31 17.05
N LYS A 336 -18.25 27.37 18.31
CA LYS A 336 -17.46 26.33 18.95
C LYS A 336 -18.34 25.54 19.89
N HIS A 337 -18.56 24.26 19.56
CA HIS A 337 -19.29 23.35 20.42
C HIS A 337 -18.34 22.64 21.38
N ASN A 338 -18.61 22.73 22.68
CA ASN A 338 -17.99 21.87 23.70
C ASN A 338 -18.92 20.68 23.95
N TYR A 339 -18.53 19.49 23.51
CA TYR A 339 -19.31 18.26 23.71
C TYR A 339 -18.87 17.53 24.97
N VAL A 340 -19.85 17.16 25.81
CA VAL A 340 -19.68 16.25 26.94
C VAL A 340 -20.80 15.22 26.86
N ASP A 341 -20.45 13.93 26.87
CA ASP A 341 -21.39 12.81 26.71
C ASP A 341 -22.25 12.91 25.41
N GLY A 342 -21.60 13.25 24.28
CA GLY A 342 -22.25 13.33 22.96
C GLY A 342 -23.21 14.51 22.77
N THR A 343 -23.31 15.38 23.78
CA THR A 343 -24.22 16.53 23.78
C THR A 343 -23.42 17.80 24.04
N CYS A 344 -23.66 18.84 23.26
CA CYS A 344 -23.00 20.12 23.48
C CYS A 344 -23.46 20.68 24.83
N THR A 345 -22.54 20.97 25.75
CA THR A 345 -22.87 21.52 27.07
C THR A 345 -23.50 22.90 27.00
N ASP A 346 -23.25 23.63 25.91
CA ASP A 346 -23.64 25.02 25.75
C ASP A 346 -24.94 25.19 24.94
N CYS A 347 -25.27 24.26 24.02
CA CYS A 347 -26.48 24.36 23.18
C CYS A 347 -27.25 23.05 22.98
N GLY A 348 -26.86 21.94 23.62
CA GLY A 348 -27.61 20.68 23.55
C GLY A 348 -27.58 19.96 22.20
N ALA A 349 -26.80 20.45 21.23
CA ALA A 349 -26.63 19.81 19.94
C ALA A 349 -25.95 18.43 20.10
N VAL A 350 -26.46 17.41 19.42
CA VAL A 350 -25.83 16.10 19.30
C VAL A 350 -25.12 16.07 17.95
N ASP A 351 -23.79 16.07 17.96
CA ASP A 351 -22.95 16.17 16.75
C ASP A 351 -22.16 14.89 16.51
N ASP A 352 -22.75 13.78 16.93
CA ASP A 352 -22.17 12.47 16.82
C ASP A 352 -23.19 11.51 16.19
N PRO A 353 -23.03 11.13 14.92
CA PRO A 353 -23.91 10.16 14.27
C PRO A 353 -23.85 8.77 14.94
N TYR A 354 -22.88 8.52 15.82
CA TYR A 354 -22.66 7.25 16.53
C TYR A 354 -22.83 7.38 18.07
N ALA A 355 -23.63 8.34 18.54
CA ALA A 355 -23.76 8.68 19.96
C ALA A 355 -24.23 7.52 20.88
N VAL A 356 -25.19 6.69 20.44
CA VAL A 356 -25.74 5.58 21.25
C VAL A 356 -26.00 4.34 20.39
N GLY A 357 -25.37 3.22 20.76
CA GLY A 357 -25.57 1.90 20.16
C GLY A 357 -26.57 1.03 20.94
N SER A 358 -27.21 0.10 20.23
CA SER A 358 -28.11 -0.88 20.86
C SER A 358 -27.32 -2.00 21.56
N SER A 359 -27.97 -2.68 22.52
CA SER A 359 -27.43 -3.89 23.15
C SER A 359 -27.07 -4.98 22.14
N GLN A 360 -27.77 -5.03 21.00
CA GLN A 360 -27.47 -5.97 19.92
C GLN A 360 -26.17 -5.61 19.18
N ALA A 361 -25.90 -4.32 18.94
CA ALA A 361 -24.64 -3.88 18.34
C ALA A 361 -23.44 -4.14 19.27
N LEU A 362 -23.63 -4.07 20.59
CA LEU A 362 -22.58 -4.41 21.55
C LEU A 362 -22.14 -5.89 21.44
N MET A 363 -23.02 -6.79 20.97
CA MET A 363 -22.69 -8.21 20.82
C MET A 363 -21.62 -8.48 19.77
N ASP A 364 -21.32 -7.51 18.90
CA ASP A 364 -20.22 -7.56 17.94
C ASP A 364 -18.84 -7.42 18.57
N TRP A 365 -18.78 -7.00 19.84
CA TRP A 365 -17.54 -6.74 20.57
C TRP A 365 -17.40 -7.67 21.77
N TYR A 366 -16.16 -8.08 22.06
CA TYR A 366 -15.80 -8.49 23.41
C TYR A 366 -15.76 -7.24 24.29
N TYR A 367 -16.44 -7.30 25.43
CA TYR A 367 -16.53 -6.16 26.35
C TYR A 367 -16.51 -6.59 27.81
N THR A 368 -16.12 -5.66 28.67
CA THR A 368 -16.31 -5.72 30.13
C THR A 368 -17.24 -4.60 30.58
N LEU A 369 -18.01 -4.83 31.64
CA LEU A 369 -18.97 -3.88 32.17
C LEU A 369 -18.57 -3.45 33.58
N ASP A 370 -18.45 -2.15 33.79
CA ASP A 370 -18.33 -1.54 35.11
C ASP A 370 -19.65 -0.83 35.45
N GLU A 371 -20.49 -1.51 36.23
CA GLU A 371 -21.78 -0.97 36.65
C GLU A 371 -21.68 0.17 37.66
N THR A 372 -20.53 0.31 38.33
CA THR A 372 -20.29 1.37 39.32
C THR A 372 -20.01 2.69 38.61
N ASN A 373 -19.21 2.66 37.56
CA ASN A 373 -18.81 3.84 36.78
C ASN A 373 -19.65 4.05 35.51
N ASN A 374 -20.59 3.17 35.22
CA ASN A 374 -21.43 3.17 34.01
C ASN A 374 -20.58 3.14 32.73
N THR A 375 -19.57 2.27 32.70
CA THR A 375 -18.63 2.16 31.58
C THR A 375 -18.71 0.78 30.95
N VAL A 376 -18.71 0.73 29.63
CA VAL A 376 -18.47 -0.49 28.85
C VAL A 376 -17.10 -0.38 28.18
N THR A 377 -16.23 -1.35 28.39
CA THR A 377 -14.89 -1.35 27.80
C THR A 377 -14.81 -2.38 26.68
N LEU A 378 -14.62 -1.95 25.43
CA LEU A 378 -14.45 -2.85 24.28
C LEU A 378 -13.00 -3.30 24.17
N THR A 379 -12.77 -4.59 23.94
CA THR A 379 -11.41 -5.16 23.89
C THR A 379 -11.04 -5.70 22.51
N ASN A 380 -11.97 -6.37 21.82
CA ASN A 380 -11.75 -6.92 20.48
C ASN A 380 -13.06 -7.09 19.72
N LEU A 381 -13.03 -6.97 18.40
CA LEU A 381 -14.16 -7.31 17.56
C LEU A 381 -14.35 -8.84 17.48
N ARG A 382 -15.55 -9.33 17.82
CA ARG A 382 -15.93 -10.75 17.74
C ARG A 382 -16.17 -11.17 16.30
N ASN A 383 -17.06 -10.46 15.63
CA ASN A 383 -17.59 -10.84 14.33
C ASN A 383 -16.69 -10.34 13.19
N ASN A 384 -16.83 -10.94 12.01
CA ASN A 384 -16.19 -10.45 10.79
C ASN A 384 -17.25 -9.67 10.00
N LEU A 385 -17.41 -8.39 10.33
CA LEU A 385 -18.44 -7.51 9.77
C LEU A 385 -17.89 -6.74 8.59
N ASN A 386 -18.75 -6.34 7.64
CA ASN A 386 -18.34 -5.43 6.57
C ASN A 386 -18.13 -4.00 7.08
N ASN A 387 -19.02 -3.52 7.95
CA ASN A 387 -18.97 -2.18 8.51
C ASN A 387 -18.92 -2.31 10.03
N VAL A 388 -17.92 -1.71 10.65
CA VAL A 388 -17.72 -1.77 12.11
C VAL A 388 -17.96 -0.38 12.68
N VAL A 389 -18.83 -0.30 13.68
CA VAL A 389 -19.07 0.94 14.42
C VAL A 389 -18.82 0.68 15.90
N ALA A 390 -17.93 1.46 16.49
CA ALA A 390 -17.82 1.59 17.93
C ALA A 390 -18.62 2.83 18.33
N TYR A 391 -19.77 2.63 18.99
CA TYR A 391 -20.61 3.74 19.45
C TYR A 391 -20.02 4.39 20.70
N SER A 392 -20.30 5.67 20.89
CA SER A 392 -19.81 6.47 22.03
C SER A 392 -20.41 6.04 23.37
N SER A 393 -21.60 5.45 23.32
CA SER A 393 -22.24 4.80 24.46
C SER A 393 -23.13 3.65 24.00
N TYR A 394 -23.50 2.76 24.92
CA TYR A 394 -24.41 1.65 24.66
C TYR A 394 -25.53 1.58 25.70
N GLU A 395 -26.75 1.28 25.25
CA GLU A 395 -27.90 1.07 26.13
C GLU A 395 -28.06 -0.42 26.50
N LEU A 396 -28.07 -0.70 27.81
CA LEU A 396 -28.29 -2.03 28.38
C LEU A 396 -29.36 -1.94 29.47
N ASN A 397 -30.46 -2.68 29.29
CA ASN A 397 -31.57 -2.76 30.26
C ASN A 397 -32.13 -1.39 30.70
N GLY A 398 -32.20 -0.41 29.78
CA GLY A 398 -32.70 0.94 30.06
C GLY A 398 -31.68 1.87 30.75
N LYS A 399 -30.42 1.46 30.85
CA LYS A 399 -29.30 2.25 31.38
C LYS A 399 -28.25 2.47 30.29
N VAL A 400 -27.72 3.69 30.19
CA VAL A 400 -26.68 4.06 29.22
C VAL A 400 -25.30 3.93 29.86
N TYR A 401 -24.39 3.30 29.14
CA TYR A 401 -22.99 3.08 29.53
C TYR A 401 -22.07 3.76 28.54
N ARG A 402 -21.09 4.55 29.03
CA ARG A 402 -20.10 5.22 28.17
C ARG A 402 -19.06 4.22 27.67
N THR A 403 -18.62 4.39 26.44
CA THR A 403 -17.66 3.49 25.81
C THR A 403 -16.23 3.90 26.13
N LYS A 404 -15.43 2.93 26.56
CA LYS A 404 -13.99 3.02 26.74
C LYS A 404 -13.31 1.98 25.86
N ILE A 405 -12.16 2.32 25.27
CA ILE A 405 -11.29 1.33 24.63
C ILE A 405 -10.09 1.08 25.55
N GLY A 406 -9.82 -0.19 25.84
CA GLY A 406 -8.77 -0.60 26.78
C GLY A 406 -9.09 -1.91 27.47
N SER A 407 -8.41 -2.23 28.58
CA SER A 407 -8.74 -3.40 29.42
C SER A 407 -8.99 -2.97 30.87
N ALA A 408 -10.06 -3.51 31.48
CA ALA A 408 -10.51 -3.17 32.83
C ALA A 408 -9.66 -3.78 33.98
N VAL A 409 -8.65 -4.61 33.69
CA VAL A 409 -7.92 -5.36 34.75
C VAL A 409 -6.43 -5.04 34.84
N THR A 410 -5.67 -4.85 33.74
CA THR A 410 -4.20 -4.60 33.86
C THR A 410 -3.45 -3.92 32.71
N ASN A 411 -3.99 -3.62 31.52
CA ASN A 411 -3.12 -3.04 30.47
C ASN A 411 -3.84 -2.12 29.49
N LYS A 412 -3.41 -0.86 29.54
CA LYS A 412 -3.67 0.33 28.71
C LYS A 412 -3.54 0.11 27.20
N THR A 413 -4.27 -0.86 26.61
CA THR A 413 -4.03 -1.32 25.24
C THR A 413 -5.30 -1.36 24.39
N ALA A 414 -5.21 -0.81 23.17
CA ALA A 414 -6.10 -1.03 22.04
C ALA A 414 -5.45 -1.96 20.99
N SER A 415 -4.38 -2.64 21.37
CA SER A 415 -3.63 -3.49 20.45
C SER A 415 -4.50 -4.64 19.94
N GLY A 416 -4.53 -4.80 18.61
CA GLY A 416 -5.34 -5.83 17.97
C GLY A 416 -6.85 -5.64 18.15
N LEU A 417 -7.34 -4.42 18.38
CA LEU A 417 -8.77 -4.16 18.58
C LEU A 417 -9.63 -4.76 17.45
N ILE A 418 -9.18 -4.60 16.19
CA ILE A 418 -9.81 -5.12 14.98
C ILE A 418 -8.70 -5.77 14.13
N HIS A 419 -8.18 -6.93 14.53
CA HIS A 419 -7.13 -7.64 13.78
C HIS A 419 -7.67 -8.88 13.04
N ASP A 420 -7.01 -9.22 11.93
CA ASP A 420 -7.28 -10.37 11.07
C ASP A 420 -8.76 -10.45 10.62
N LYS A 421 -9.37 -9.28 10.38
CA LYS A 421 -10.77 -9.17 9.91
C LYS A 421 -10.82 -8.89 8.42
N SER A 422 -10.69 -9.95 7.64
CA SER A 422 -10.62 -9.87 6.17
C SER A 422 -11.87 -9.28 5.49
N ALA A 423 -13.03 -9.22 6.16
CA ALA A 423 -14.25 -8.67 5.59
C ALA A 423 -14.49 -7.20 5.94
N VAL A 424 -13.79 -6.65 6.94
CA VAL A 424 -14.00 -5.27 7.41
C VAL A 424 -13.56 -4.28 6.33
N LYS A 425 -14.52 -3.48 5.86
CA LYS A 425 -14.35 -2.46 4.81
C LYS A 425 -14.27 -1.06 5.39
N THR A 426 -15.10 -0.77 6.39
CA THR A 426 -15.12 0.53 7.07
C THR A 426 -15.14 0.35 8.57
N VAL A 427 -14.47 1.26 9.27
CA VAL A 427 -14.52 1.37 10.72
C VAL A 427 -14.88 2.81 11.08
N ALA A 428 -15.82 2.99 11.99
CA ALA A 428 -16.13 4.31 12.56
C ALA A 428 -16.11 4.25 14.10
N PHE A 429 -15.43 5.23 14.70
CA PHE A 429 -15.43 5.48 16.13
C PHE A 429 -16.29 6.70 16.43
N GLY A 430 -17.26 6.54 17.33
CA GLY A 430 -18.07 7.65 17.81
C GLY A 430 -17.27 8.68 18.60
N ASN A 431 -17.80 9.90 18.65
CA ASN A 431 -17.17 11.00 19.37
C ASN A 431 -17.24 10.77 20.89
N SER A 432 -16.20 11.19 21.63
CA SER A 432 -16.13 11.03 23.09
C SER A 432 -15.89 9.60 23.61
N ILE A 433 -15.49 8.65 22.76
CA ILE A 433 -14.94 7.37 23.23
C ILE A 433 -13.69 7.63 24.07
N ASP A 434 -13.63 7.03 25.26
CA ASP A 434 -12.49 7.20 26.16
C ASP A 434 -11.28 6.34 25.72
N PHE A 435 -10.25 7.01 25.18
CA PHE A 435 -8.92 6.46 24.92
C PHE A 435 -7.87 6.97 25.92
N SER A 436 -8.22 7.79 26.90
CA SER A 436 -7.27 8.57 27.72
C SER A 436 -6.25 7.70 28.47
N ASP A 437 -6.61 6.46 28.79
CA ASP A 437 -5.71 5.50 29.42
C ASP A 437 -4.90 4.66 28.42
N THR A 438 -5.13 4.73 27.11
CA THR A 438 -4.49 3.87 26.12
C THR A 438 -3.05 4.31 25.85
N THR A 439 -2.10 3.42 26.10
CA THR A 439 -0.67 3.64 25.82
C THR A 439 -0.16 2.79 24.66
N ASN A 440 -0.91 1.78 24.22
CA ASN A 440 -0.49 0.87 23.14
C ASN A 440 -1.61 0.67 22.11
N MET A 441 -1.38 1.11 20.87
CA MET A 441 -2.28 0.94 19.73
C MET A 441 -1.66 0.04 18.64
N SER A 442 -0.69 -0.78 19.01
CA SER A 442 0.00 -1.64 18.05
C SER A 442 -0.97 -2.62 17.39
N TYR A 443 -0.87 -2.84 16.08
CA TYR A 443 -1.66 -3.83 15.35
C TYR A 443 -3.17 -3.63 15.43
N MET A 444 -3.65 -2.42 15.73
CA MET A 444 -5.07 -2.13 15.95
C MET A 444 -5.97 -2.62 14.80
N PHE A 445 -5.50 -2.50 13.54
CA PHE A 445 -6.18 -2.93 12.32
C PHE A 445 -5.41 -4.00 11.52
N LEU A 446 -4.49 -4.73 12.16
CA LEU A 446 -3.60 -5.68 11.49
C LEU A 446 -4.37 -6.65 10.57
N ASN A 447 -3.91 -6.80 9.33
CA ASN A 447 -4.46 -7.70 8.30
C ASN A 447 -5.96 -7.52 8.01
N CYS A 448 -6.52 -6.33 8.22
CA CYS A 448 -7.85 -5.99 7.69
C CYS A 448 -7.76 -5.71 6.20
N GLY A 449 -7.58 -6.77 5.40
CA GLY A 449 -7.24 -6.66 3.98
C GLY A 449 -8.26 -5.92 3.12
N ALA A 450 -9.54 -5.90 3.51
CA ALA A 450 -10.61 -5.19 2.81
C ALA A 450 -10.86 -3.76 3.32
N LEU A 451 -10.13 -3.30 4.34
CA LEU A 451 -10.33 -1.99 4.96
C LEU A 451 -9.98 -0.88 3.97
N THR A 452 -10.94 -0.01 3.69
CA THR A 452 -10.81 1.10 2.73
C THR A 452 -10.76 2.46 3.42
N GLU A 453 -11.40 2.58 4.59
CA GLU A 453 -11.55 3.84 5.32
C GLU A 453 -11.71 3.60 6.82
N VAL A 454 -11.14 4.49 7.62
CA VAL A 454 -11.35 4.58 9.06
C VAL A 454 -11.74 6.02 9.42
N ASP A 455 -12.87 6.16 10.09
CA ASP A 455 -13.29 7.39 10.74
C ASP A 455 -12.95 7.31 12.23
N PHE A 456 -11.98 8.11 12.67
CA PHE A 456 -11.52 8.13 14.06
C PHE A 456 -12.43 8.94 15.00
N GLY A 457 -13.28 9.82 14.46
CA GLY A 457 -14.06 10.78 15.26
C GLY A 457 -13.19 11.82 16.00
N SER A 458 -13.82 12.82 16.60
CA SER A 458 -13.13 13.93 17.27
C SER A 458 -12.58 13.60 18.67
N GLY A 459 -12.84 12.39 19.18
CA GLY A 459 -12.45 11.91 20.51
C GLY A 459 -11.27 10.95 20.53
N PHE A 460 -10.60 10.73 19.39
CA PHE A 460 -9.50 9.78 19.25
C PHE A 460 -8.20 10.30 19.88
N ASP A 461 -8.14 10.33 21.21
CA ASP A 461 -6.98 10.81 21.95
C ASP A 461 -5.82 9.79 21.92
N THR A 462 -4.74 10.14 21.21
CA THR A 462 -3.50 9.35 21.15
C THR A 462 -2.37 9.91 22.03
N GLY A 463 -2.64 10.93 22.86
CA GLY A 463 -1.59 11.69 23.56
C GLY A 463 -0.73 10.87 24.54
N ASN A 464 -1.25 9.76 25.05
CA ASN A 464 -0.54 8.84 25.95
C ASN A 464 0.05 7.62 25.23
N VAL A 465 -0.14 7.50 23.90
CA VAL A 465 0.27 6.33 23.12
C VAL A 465 1.79 6.36 22.92
N THR A 466 2.45 5.27 23.32
CA THR A 466 3.90 5.08 23.15
C THR A 466 4.24 4.13 21.99
N SER A 467 3.28 3.34 21.50
CA SER A 467 3.49 2.43 20.36
C SER A 467 2.30 2.41 19.41
N MET A 468 2.58 2.71 18.13
CA MET A 468 1.67 2.57 16.99
C MET A 468 2.17 1.50 16.00
N LYS A 469 3.00 0.58 16.49
CA LYS A 469 3.61 -0.49 15.68
C LYS A 469 2.55 -1.26 14.88
N GLY A 470 2.68 -1.30 13.57
CA GLY A 470 1.82 -2.13 12.72
C GLY A 470 0.34 -1.75 12.74
N MET A 471 -0.03 -0.52 13.12
CA MET A 471 -1.42 -0.11 13.31
C MET A 471 -2.33 -0.46 12.13
N PHE A 472 -1.87 -0.24 10.89
CA PHE A 472 -2.57 -0.56 9.64
C PHE A 472 -1.85 -1.64 8.82
N GLN A 473 -0.94 -2.39 9.43
CA GLN A 473 -0.17 -3.40 8.70
C GLN A 473 -1.10 -4.38 7.97
N GLY A 474 -0.89 -4.60 6.67
CA GLY A 474 -1.67 -5.53 5.87
C GLY A 474 -3.08 -5.04 5.47
N CYS A 475 -3.42 -3.77 5.68
CA CYS A 475 -4.66 -3.16 5.18
C CYS A 475 -4.53 -2.87 3.67
N LYS A 476 -4.50 -3.93 2.86
CA LYS A 476 -4.14 -3.86 1.43
C LYS A 476 -5.02 -2.91 0.61
N MET A 477 -6.30 -2.78 0.95
CA MET A 477 -7.28 -1.93 0.25
C MET A 477 -7.39 -0.51 0.83
N LEU A 478 -6.56 -0.13 1.81
CA LEU A 478 -6.62 1.19 2.43
C LEU A 478 -6.15 2.25 1.43
N GLU A 479 -7.05 3.12 0.98
CA GLU A 479 -6.73 4.18 0.02
C GLU A 479 -6.37 5.50 0.70
N LYS A 480 -7.01 5.77 1.84
CA LYS A 480 -6.84 6.97 2.65
C LYS A 480 -7.05 6.65 4.13
N ALA A 481 -6.32 7.34 5.00
CA ALA A 481 -6.58 7.40 6.43
C ALA A 481 -6.29 8.83 6.90
N ASP A 482 -7.25 9.49 7.54
CA ASP A 482 -6.99 10.79 8.15
C ASP A 482 -6.29 10.57 9.49
N VAL A 483 -4.98 10.83 9.52
CA VAL A 483 -4.14 10.73 10.72
C VAL A 483 -3.72 12.10 11.25
N SER A 484 -4.33 13.18 10.74
CA SER A 484 -3.97 14.57 11.08
C SER A 484 -4.23 14.90 12.55
N SER A 485 -5.19 14.22 13.19
CA SER A 485 -5.55 14.39 14.60
C SER A 485 -4.64 13.65 15.57
N PHE A 486 -3.72 12.81 15.09
CA PHE A 486 -2.88 12.00 15.97
C PHE A 486 -1.86 12.88 16.68
N ASN A 487 -1.90 12.88 18.02
CA ASN A 487 -0.80 13.37 18.84
C ASN A 487 0.23 12.23 18.99
N THR A 488 1.35 12.34 18.28
CA THR A 488 2.42 11.32 18.30
C THR A 488 3.61 11.68 19.19
N SER A 489 3.54 12.78 19.95
CA SER A 489 4.69 13.31 20.73
C SER A 489 5.26 12.33 21.76
N SER A 490 4.48 11.34 22.19
CA SER A 490 4.90 10.31 23.16
C SER A 490 5.23 8.96 22.49
N VAL A 491 5.08 8.84 21.16
CA VAL A 491 5.28 7.60 20.41
C VAL A 491 6.77 7.31 20.27
N GLU A 492 7.19 6.11 20.70
CA GLU A 492 8.57 5.63 20.61
C GLU A 492 8.74 4.61 19.47
N ASN A 493 7.66 3.95 19.03
CA ASN A 493 7.70 2.90 18.00
C ASN A 493 6.60 3.10 16.94
N MET A 494 7.04 3.38 15.70
CA MET A 494 6.20 3.50 14.50
C MET A 494 6.51 2.41 13.46
N SER A 495 7.26 1.37 13.85
CA SER A 495 7.62 0.29 12.91
C SER A 495 6.38 -0.36 12.32
N ASN A 496 6.42 -0.69 11.03
CA ASN A 496 5.35 -1.34 10.27
C ASN A 496 4.01 -0.58 10.20
N MET A 497 3.90 0.68 10.64
CA MET A 497 2.61 1.36 10.83
C MET A 497 1.68 1.25 9.61
N PHE A 498 2.20 1.40 8.39
CA PHE A 498 1.47 1.27 7.12
C PHE A 498 2.01 0.13 6.24
N ASN A 499 2.76 -0.83 6.80
CA ASN A 499 3.37 -1.91 6.01
C ASN A 499 2.31 -2.68 5.21
N ASN A 500 2.54 -2.87 3.91
CA ASN A 500 1.67 -3.54 2.94
C ASN A 500 0.29 -2.90 2.75
N CYS A 501 0.16 -1.57 2.93
CA CYS A 501 -1.01 -0.81 2.48
C CYS A 501 -0.93 -0.56 0.97
N GLN A 502 -1.14 -1.60 0.17
CA GLN A 502 -0.85 -1.62 -1.28
C GLN A 502 -1.64 -0.59 -2.11
N LYS A 503 -2.81 -0.15 -1.65
CA LYS A 503 -3.65 0.85 -2.32
C LYS A 503 -3.46 2.29 -1.81
N LEU A 504 -2.62 2.49 -0.79
CA LEU A 504 -2.37 3.82 -0.22
C LEU A 504 -1.56 4.65 -1.22
N LYS A 505 -2.16 5.71 -1.75
CA LYS A 505 -1.55 6.58 -2.78
C LYS A 505 -0.81 7.77 -2.19
N ASP A 506 -1.37 8.32 -1.12
CA ASP A 506 -0.88 9.49 -0.39
C ASP A 506 -1.31 9.38 1.08
N ILE A 507 -0.53 9.97 1.98
CA ILE A 507 -0.80 10.03 3.41
C ILE A 507 -0.14 11.27 4.00
N ASP A 508 -0.96 12.15 4.59
CA ASP A 508 -0.46 13.33 5.29
C ASP A 508 0.09 12.94 6.67
N VAL A 509 1.41 12.94 6.79
CA VAL A 509 2.14 12.69 8.05
C VAL A 509 2.80 13.96 8.60
N SER A 510 2.38 15.14 8.13
CA SER A 510 2.97 16.42 8.53
C SER A 510 2.75 16.75 10.01
N SER A 511 1.69 16.22 10.62
CA SER A 511 1.37 16.40 12.05
C SER A 511 2.19 15.51 12.98
N PHE A 512 2.94 14.55 12.46
CA PHE A 512 3.67 13.60 13.30
C PHE A 512 4.87 14.29 13.96
N ASP A 513 4.80 14.43 15.29
CA ASP A 513 5.98 14.63 16.12
C ASP A 513 6.71 13.30 16.30
N THR A 514 7.87 13.15 15.64
CA THR A 514 8.69 11.94 15.70
C THR A 514 9.89 12.07 16.64
N GLY A 515 9.99 13.16 17.43
CA GLY A 515 11.18 13.46 18.24
C GLY A 515 11.49 12.47 19.37
N ASN A 516 10.55 11.56 19.68
CA ASN A 516 10.75 10.44 20.62
C ASN A 516 10.84 9.06 19.95
N VAL A 517 10.65 8.98 18.62
CA VAL A 517 10.64 7.71 17.89
C VAL A 517 12.05 7.14 17.81
N THR A 518 12.18 5.85 18.14
CA THR A 518 13.44 5.09 18.08
C THR A 518 13.45 4.03 16.97
N GLN A 519 12.27 3.52 16.58
CA GLN A 519 12.10 2.47 15.57
C GLN A 519 11.15 2.90 14.45
N MET A 520 11.64 2.91 13.20
CA MET A 520 10.87 3.22 11.98
C MET A 520 10.93 2.09 10.93
N ASP A 521 11.35 0.88 11.32
CA ASP A 521 11.47 -0.25 10.40
C ASP A 521 10.15 -0.54 9.67
N TYR A 522 10.22 -0.73 8.36
CA TYR A 522 9.09 -1.10 7.49
C TYR A 522 7.89 -0.13 7.52
N MET A 523 8.04 1.11 8.01
CA MET A 523 6.90 2.01 8.25
C MET A 523 5.96 2.15 7.04
N PHE A 524 6.49 2.26 5.83
CA PHE A 524 5.76 2.32 4.56
C PHE A 524 6.11 1.16 3.60
N SER A 525 6.77 0.11 4.08
CA SER A 525 7.18 -1.02 3.24
C SER A 525 5.98 -1.61 2.49
N GLY A 526 6.09 -1.91 1.20
CA GLY A 526 5.04 -2.54 0.41
C GLY A 526 3.84 -1.64 0.09
N CYS A 527 3.91 -0.33 0.35
CA CYS A 527 2.92 0.64 -0.16
C CYS A 527 3.16 0.89 -1.65
N SER A 528 2.85 -0.11 -2.49
CA SER A 528 3.22 -0.12 -3.90
C SER A 528 2.53 0.97 -4.73
N ALA A 529 1.38 1.48 -4.30
CA ALA A 529 0.69 2.61 -4.93
C ALA A 529 1.11 3.99 -4.41
N LEU A 530 2.00 4.09 -3.41
CA LEU A 530 2.41 5.36 -2.83
C LEU A 530 3.24 6.16 -3.86
N GLU A 531 2.72 7.29 -4.30
CA GLU A 531 3.34 8.11 -5.36
C GLU A 531 4.25 9.19 -4.77
N THR A 532 3.81 9.80 -3.67
CA THR A 532 4.51 10.87 -2.95
C THR A 532 4.35 10.71 -1.44
N ILE A 533 5.31 11.21 -0.69
CA ILE A 533 5.20 11.36 0.76
C ILE A 533 6.09 12.52 1.24
N ASP A 534 5.53 13.41 2.06
CA ASP A 534 6.30 14.46 2.71
C ASP A 534 6.79 13.98 4.08
N VAL A 535 8.09 13.75 4.18
CA VAL A 535 8.79 13.35 5.41
C VAL A 535 9.68 14.47 5.96
N GLY A 536 9.50 15.71 5.47
CA GLY A 536 10.33 16.85 5.84
C GLY A 536 10.20 17.26 7.31
N SER A 537 9.09 16.91 7.97
CA SER A 537 8.85 17.18 9.40
C SER A 537 9.48 16.16 10.35
N PHE A 538 10.00 15.03 9.84
CA PHE A 538 10.48 13.95 10.70
C PHE A 538 11.78 14.33 11.41
N ASP A 539 11.72 14.47 12.73
CA ASP A 539 12.91 14.42 13.59
C ASP A 539 13.32 12.96 13.79
N THR A 540 14.38 12.54 13.10
CA THR A 540 14.93 11.19 13.20
C THR A 540 16.12 11.08 14.17
N GLY A 541 16.40 12.12 14.97
CA GLY A 541 17.61 12.20 15.79
C GLY A 541 17.76 11.09 16.84
N LYS A 542 16.67 10.45 17.26
CA LYS A 542 16.69 9.29 18.19
C LYS A 542 16.53 7.93 17.51
N VAL A 543 16.32 7.90 16.20
CA VAL A 543 16.07 6.66 15.46
C VAL A 543 17.36 5.84 15.38
N THR A 544 17.27 4.56 15.73
CA THR A 544 18.40 3.61 15.65
C THR A 544 18.26 2.63 14.49
N SER A 545 17.04 2.46 13.95
CA SER A 545 16.74 1.50 12.89
C SER A 545 15.71 2.00 11.87
N MET A 546 16.05 1.90 10.58
CA MET A 546 15.24 2.35 9.42
C MET A 546 15.14 1.27 8.32
N ASN A 547 15.19 -0.01 8.68
CA ASN A 547 15.23 -1.08 7.69
C ASN A 547 13.94 -1.12 6.88
N TYR A 548 14.04 -1.24 5.55
CA TYR A 548 12.90 -1.31 4.63
C TYR A 548 11.85 -0.21 4.77
N MET A 549 12.18 0.96 5.33
CA MET A 549 11.19 2.01 5.64
C MET A 549 10.30 2.36 4.44
N PHE A 550 10.86 2.39 3.23
CA PHE A 550 10.21 2.62 1.93
C PHE A 550 10.45 1.46 0.95
N GLY A 551 10.74 0.25 1.46
CA GLY A 551 10.96 -0.92 0.62
C GLY A 551 9.70 -1.27 -0.19
N SER A 552 9.85 -1.70 -1.44
CA SER A 552 8.76 -2.08 -2.35
C SER A 552 7.71 -0.98 -2.61
N CYS A 553 8.06 0.29 -2.41
CA CYS A 553 7.24 1.44 -2.82
C CYS A 553 7.45 1.72 -4.32
N SER A 554 6.96 0.82 -5.18
CA SER A 554 7.28 0.82 -6.62
C SER A 554 6.72 2.02 -7.40
N SER A 555 5.73 2.76 -6.85
CA SER A 555 5.21 4.00 -7.45
C SER A 555 5.90 5.27 -6.95
N LEU A 556 6.71 5.19 -5.89
CA LEU A 556 7.37 6.36 -5.28
C LEU A 556 8.54 6.81 -6.17
N ARG A 557 8.37 7.93 -6.89
CA ARG A 557 9.38 8.44 -7.86
C ARG A 557 10.46 9.32 -7.22
N SER A 558 10.10 10.04 -6.16
CA SER A 558 11.01 10.96 -5.47
C SER A 558 10.71 11.04 -3.98
N ILE A 559 11.74 11.22 -3.16
CA ILE A 559 11.60 11.45 -1.73
C ILE A 559 12.67 12.42 -1.22
N ASN A 560 12.29 13.35 -0.34
CA ASN A 560 13.24 14.24 0.34
C ASN A 560 13.76 13.61 1.64
N ALA A 561 14.58 12.57 1.52
CA ALA A 561 15.19 11.90 2.68
C ALA A 561 16.50 12.56 3.16
N GLY A 562 16.97 13.62 2.48
CA GLY A 562 18.26 14.28 2.78
C GLY A 562 18.31 15.01 4.12
N ASN A 563 17.16 15.30 4.74
CA ASN A 563 17.08 15.98 6.04
C ASN A 563 17.11 15.01 7.24
N PHE A 564 17.12 13.70 7.01
CA PHE A 564 17.18 12.74 8.11
C PHE A 564 18.50 12.87 8.88
N ASN A 565 18.38 13.07 10.19
CA ASN A 565 19.50 12.91 11.11
C ASN A 565 19.73 11.42 11.34
N THR A 566 20.80 10.88 10.75
CA THR A 566 21.16 9.46 10.86
C THR A 566 22.26 9.17 11.88
N GLU A 567 22.66 10.14 12.72
CA GLU A 567 23.85 10.01 13.59
C GLU A 567 23.78 8.86 14.61
N ASN A 568 22.56 8.42 14.92
CA ASN A 568 22.26 7.33 15.85
C ASN A 568 21.80 6.04 15.15
N VAL A 569 21.62 6.07 13.83
CA VAL A 569 21.17 4.90 13.07
C VAL A 569 22.27 3.86 12.99
N GLU A 570 21.94 2.62 13.36
CA GLU A 570 22.83 1.46 13.26
C GLU A 570 22.48 0.57 12.06
N THR A 571 21.21 0.51 11.65
CA THR A 571 20.76 -0.32 10.53
C THR A 571 19.73 0.38 9.65
N MET A 572 19.92 0.33 8.33
CA MET A 572 19.05 0.89 7.31
C MET A 572 19.01 -0.01 6.06
N ASN A 573 19.04 -1.33 6.28
CA ASN A 573 19.10 -2.29 5.18
C ASN A 573 17.86 -2.17 4.30
N ALA A 574 18.08 -2.15 2.99
CA ALA A 574 17.02 -2.05 1.99
C ALA A 574 15.96 -0.98 2.24
N MET A 575 16.35 0.14 2.86
CA MET A 575 15.45 1.24 3.19
C MET A 575 14.60 1.69 1.99
N PHE A 576 15.16 1.67 0.77
CA PHE A 576 14.47 2.00 -0.48
C PHE A 576 14.45 0.83 -1.46
N GLY A 577 14.73 -0.41 -1.05
CA GLY A 577 14.83 -1.54 -1.98
C GLY A 577 13.53 -1.78 -2.75
N ALA A 578 13.58 -2.00 -4.06
CA ALA A 578 12.46 -2.16 -4.99
C ALA A 578 11.50 -0.96 -5.00
N SER A 579 12.00 0.23 -4.65
CA SER A 579 11.25 1.47 -4.83
C SER A 579 11.33 1.97 -6.27
N GLY A 580 10.38 2.84 -6.63
CA GLY A 580 10.32 3.46 -7.95
C GLY A 580 11.20 4.69 -8.12
N LEU A 581 12.14 4.96 -7.21
CA LEU A 581 12.89 6.22 -7.15
C LEU A 581 13.71 6.44 -8.43
N GLU A 582 13.70 7.67 -8.93
CA GLU A 582 14.50 8.08 -10.10
C GLU A 582 15.84 8.69 -9.70
N SER A 583 15.90 9.36 -8.54
CA SER A 583 17.13 9.88 -7.97
C SER A 583 17.08 9.87 -6.45
N LEU A 584 18.26 9.84 -5.82
CA LEU A 584 18.39 9.84 -4.36
C LEU A 584 19.57 10.69 -3.91
N ASP A 585 19.33 11.69 -3.07
CA ASP A 585 20.39 12.48 -2.41
C ASP A 585 20.42 12.20 -0.91
N ILE A 586 21.53 11.58 -0.48
CA ILE A 586 21.80 11.24 0.92
C ILE A 586 23.13 11.84 1.41
N SER A 587 23.66 12.85 0.71
CA SER A 587 24.96 13.47 0.99
C SER A 587 25.08 14.17 2.35
N ARG A 588 23.95 14.37 3.03
CA ARG A 588 23.86 15.00 4.35
C ARG A 588 23.79 14.00 5.50
N TRP A 589 23.71 12.70 5.21
CA TRP A 589 23.59 11.68 6.24
C TRP A 589 24.90 11.51 7.01
N ASN A 590 24.81 11.41 8.34
CA ASN A 590 25.90 11.01 9.21
C ASN A 590 25.83 9.49 9.42
N THR A 591 26.53 8.72 8.59
CA THR A 591 26.47 7.25 8.60
C THR A 591 27.51 6.58 9.51
N LYS A 592 28.22 7.36 10.35
CA LYS A 592 29.37 6.86 11.12
C LYS A 592 29.05 5.69 12.06
N LYS A 593 27.80 5.55 12.52
CA LYS A 593 27.34 4.42 13.36
C LYS A 593 26.67 3.29 12.59
N VAL A 594 26.43 3.47 11.30
CA VAL A 594 25.69 2.51 10.48
C VAL A 594 26.55 1.27 10.26
N LYS A 595 26.06 0.13 10.75
CA LYS A 595 26.66 -1.19 10.62
C LYS A 595 26.13 -1.90 9.37
N ASN A 596 24.84 -1.75 9.08
CA ASN A 596 24.20 -2.41 7.94
C ASN A 596 23.46 -1.39 7.05
N ILE A 597 23.98 -1.18 5.85
CA ILE A 597 23.36 -0.39 4.76
C ILE A 597 23.20 -1.25 3.49
N GLY A 598 23.33 -2.58 3.65
CA GLY A 598 23.17 -3.53 2.55
C GLY A 598 21.80 -3.41 1.92
N GLY A 599 21.75 -3.55 0.60
CA GLY A 599 20.50 -3.50 -0.16
C GLY A 599 19.83 -2.14 -0.24
N LEU A 600 20.45 -1.03 0.20
CA LEU A 600 19.83 0.30 0.34
C LEU A 600 18.82 0.63 -0.78
N CYS A 601 19.21 0.42 -2.04
CA CYS A 601 18.41 0.61 -3.25
C CYS A 601 18.33 -0.67 -4.11
N ASN A 602 18.41 -1.87 -3.52
CA ASN A 602 18.31 -3.14 -4.26
C ASN A 602 17.01 -3.18 -5.06
N GLY A 603 17.07 -3.35 -6.38
CA GLY A 603 15.93 -3.54 -7.26
C GLY A 603 15.25 -2.23 -7.66
N CYS A 604 15.86 -1.07 -7.40
CA CYS A 604 15.36 0.22 -7.87
C CYS A 604 15.63 0.38 -9.38
N THR A 605 14.78 -0.24 -10.21
CA THR A 605 15.00 -0.31 -11.66
C THR A 605 14.94 1.04 -12.37
N ASN A 606 14.31 2.06 -11.76
CA ASN A 606 14.18 3.42 -12.32
C ASN A 606 15.26 4.38 -11.83
N LEU A 607 16.10 3.97 -10.88
CA LEU A 607 17.07 4.85 -10.23
C LEU A 607 18.19 5.18 -11.21
N GLU A 608 18.33 6.45 -11.58
CA GLU A 608 19.34 6.92 -12.52
C GLU A 608 20.58 7.53 -11.85
N TYR A 609 20.39 8.15 -10.69
CA TYR A 609 21.41 8.91 -9.99
C TYR A 609 21.33 8.76 -8.46
N VAL A 610 22.49 8.61 -7.82
CA VAL A 610 22.60 8.62 -6.36
C VAL A 610 23.73 9.55 -5.94
N ASN A 611 23.45 10.50 -5.05
CA ASN A 611 24.45 11.32 -4.40
C ASN A 611 24.76 10.77 -3.00
N MET A 612 25.95 10.22 -2.83
CA MET A 612 26.46 9.68 -1.56
C MET A 612 27.65 10.48 -1.03
N ASN A 613 27.80 11.75 -1.42
CA ASN A 613 28.98 12.52 -1.03
C ASN A 613 29.09 12.63 0.49
N ASN A 614 30.33 12.62 0.99
CA ASN A 614 30.67 12.79 2.40
C ASN A 614 30.19 11.69 3.38
N LEU A 615 29.62 10.58 2.90
CA LEU A 615 29.22 9.48 3.78
C LEU A 615 30.44 8.87 4.50
N ASP A 616 30.28 8.59 5.79
CA ASP A 616 31.26 7.86 6.60
C ASP A 616 30.78 6.42 6.81
N LEU A 617 31.26 5.49 5.99
CA LEU A 617 30.92 4.07 6.01
C LEU A 617 31.95 3.24 6.80
N SER A 618 32.79 3.87 7.62
CA SER A 618 33.87 3.19 8.37
C SER A 618 33.40 2.14 9.39
N SER A 619 32.14 2.22 9.83
CA SER A 619 31.54 1.23 10.73
C SER A 619 30.70 0.17 10.02
N ALA A 620 30.49 0.30 8.71
CA ALA A 620 29.64 -0.63 7.97
C ALA A 620 30.32 -2.01 7.88
N THR A 621 29.59 -3.07 8.22
CA THR A 621 30.03 -4.46 8.07
C THR A 621 29.49 -5.10 6.78
N THR A 622 28.50 -4.48 6.15
CA THR A 622 27.96 -4.93 4.86
C THR A 622 27.41 -3.78 4.02
N LEU A 623 27.83 -3.78 2.75
CA LEU A 623 27.29 -3.01 1.62
C LEU A 623 26.71 -3.98 0.56
N ALA A 624 26.50 -5.24 0.91
CA ALA A 624 26.06 -6.26 -0.03
C ALA A 624 24.74 -5.87 -0.69
N ASN A 625 24.63 -6.10 -1.99
CA ASN A 625 23.45 -5.81 -2.80
C ASN A 625 22.99 -4.33 -2.82
N MET A 626 23.81 -3.37 -2.39
CA MET A 626 23.37 -1.97 -2.17
C MET A 626 22.61 -1.37 -3.37
N PHE A 627 23.05 -1.67 -4.59
CA PHE A 627 22.46 -1.25 -5.86
C PHE A 627 22.17 -2.46 -6.78
N TYR A 628 21.94 -3.64 -6.20
CA TYR A 628 21.63 -4.86 -6.95
C TYR A 628 20.44 -4.63 -7.88
N LYS A 629 20.55 -4.97 -9.16
CA LYS A 629 19.53 -4.80 -10.21
C LYS A 629 19.00 -3.36 -10.38
N CYS A 630 19.78 -2.34 -10.07
CA CYS A 630 19.49 -0.96 -10.48
C CYS A 630 19.81 -0.75 -11.97
N SER A 631 19.01 -1.34 -12.86
CA SER A 631 19.30 -1.39 -14.30
C SER A 631 19.42 -0.02 -14.98
N SER A 632 18.79 1.03 -14.46
CA SER A 632 18.85 2.39 -15.01
C SER A 632 19.93 3.27 -14.38
N LEU A 633 20.70 2.76 -13.42
CA LEU A 633 21.67 3.56 -12.66
C LEU A 633 22.85 3.95 -13.56
N LYS A 634 23.01 5.25 -13.81
CA LYS A 634 24.05 5.80 -14.69
C LYS A 634 25.25 6.33 -13.91
N ASN A 635 25.00 6.90 -12.72
CA ASN A 635 26.02 7.59 -11.94
C ASN A 635 25.75 7.45 -10.43
N VAL A 636 26.81 7.16 -9.69
CA VAL A 636 26.85 7.23 -8.22
C VAL A 636 27.96 8.21 -7.83
N ASP A 637 27.58 9.32 -7.21
CA ASP A 637 28.54 10.29 -6.70
C ASP A 637 29.06 9.85 -5.33
N LEU A 638 30.37 9.71 -5.24
CA LEU A 638 31.09 9.12 -4.10
C LEU A 638 32.16 10.08 -3.57
N GLU A 639 32.09 11.37 -3.90
CA GLU A 639 33.07 12.36 -3.47
C GLU A 639 33.20 12.40 -1.94
N ASN A 640 34.43 12.32 -1.44
CA ASN A 640 34.74 12.33 -0.01
C ASN A 640 34.06 11.22 0.81
N THR A 641 33.56 10.16 0.17
CA THR A 641 33.09 8.97 0.87
C THR A 641 34.25 8.29 1.57
N LYS A 642 34.04 7.94 2.85
CA LYS A 642 35.03 7.23 3.66
C LYS A 642 34.61 5.79 3.82
N LEU A 643 35.41 4.91 3.27
CA LEU A 643 35.35 3.50 3.56
C LEU A 643 36.65 3.16 4.33
N ASN A 644 36.55 2.97 5.64
CA ASN A 644 37.73 2.71 6.48
C ASN A 644 37.56 1.38 7.21
N THR A 645 38.49 0.47 6.95
CA THR A 645 38.40 -0.98 7.07
C THR A 645 38.50 -1.52 8.51
N GLY A 646 37.85 -0.91 9.49
CA GLY A 646 37.93 -1.35 10.89
C GLY A 646 37.41 -2.78 11.13
N ALA A 647 36.43 -3.21 10.35
CA ALA A 647 35.78 -4.52 10.38
C ALA A 647 35.80 -5.18 9.00
N TYR A 648 35.56 -6.49 8.95
CA TYR A 648 35.38 -7.21 7.68
C TYR A 648 34.08 -6.74 7.01
N ILE A 649 34.17 -6.36 5.73
CA ILE A 649 33.04 -5.82 4.97
C ILE A 649 32.65 -6.79 3.84
N ASN A 650 31.35 -7.03 3.71
CA ASN A 650 30.76 -7.72 2.56
C ASN A 650 30.27 -6.70 1.52
N MET A 651 30.80 -6.75 0.29
CA MET A 651 30.39 -5.96 -0.88
C MET A 651 29.90 -6.85 -2.03
N GLY A 652 29.53 -8.10 -1.74
CA GLY A 652 29.01 -9.01 -2.74
C GLY A 652 27.79 -8.41 -3.43
N TYR A 653 27.70 -8.58 -4.75
CA TYR A 653 26.57 -8.18 -5.58
C TYR A 653 26.24 -6.68 -5.54
N MET A 654 27.15 -5.83 -5.03
CA MET A 654 26.83 -4.43 -4.71
C MET A 654 26.26 -3.66 -5.89
N PHE A 655 26.78 -3.87 -7.10
CA PHE A 655 26.32 -3.26 -8.34
C PHE A 655 25.87 -4.31 -9.37
N ASP A 656 25.65 -5.57 -8.98
CA ASP A 656 25.24 -6.62 -9.91
C ASP A 656 23.96 -6.18 -10.66
N GLY A 657 23.96 -6.25 -11.99
CA GLY A 657 22.82 -5.90 -12.83
C GLY A 657 22.63 -4.40 -13.03
N CYS A 658 23.59 -3.55 -12.64
CA CYS A 658 23.61 -2.13 -13.00
C CYS A 658 24.03 -1.94 -14.47
N SER A 659 23.18 -2.39 -15.39
CA SER A 659 23.51 -2.47 -16.82
C SER A 659 23.72 -1.12 -17.50
N SER A 660 23.21 -0.02 -16.96
CA SER A 660 23.41 1.35 -17.48
C SER A 660 24.58 2.11 -16.86
N LEU A 661 25.28 1.53 -15.89
CA LEU A 661 26.36 2.22 -15.17
C LEU A 661 27.60 2.31 -16.04
N GLU A 662 28.09 3.52 -16.33
CA GLU A 662 29.22 3.71 -17.25
C GLU A 662 30.57 3.90 -16.56
N LEU A 663 30.56 4.54 -15.40
CA LEU A 663 31.76 4.95 -14.67
C LEU A 663 31.54 4.88 -13.16
N LEU A 664 32.54 4.40 -12.44
CA LEU A 664 32.64 4.51 -10.98
C LEU A 664 33.99 5.08 -10.57
N ASP A 665 33.99 6.04 -9.64
CA ASP A 665 35.21 6.52 -9.00
C ASP A 665 35.26 6.02 -7.55
N LEU A 666 36.12 5.04 -7.30
CA LEU A 666 36.36 4.40 -6.01
C LEU A 666 37.74 4.79 -5.45
N THR A 667 38.34 5.89 -5.92
CA THR A 667 39.69 6.31 -5.51
C THR A 667 39.84 6.58 -4.02
N SER A 668 38.75 6.92 -3.31
CA SER A 668 38.74 7.13 -1.87
C SER A 668 38.54 5.86 -1.03
N TRP A 669 38.27 4.70 -1.65
CA TRP A 669 37.86 3.49 -0.95
C TRP A 669 39.04 2.59 -0.60
N ASP A 670 39.32 2.42 0.70
CA ASP A 670 40.21 1.37 1.19
C ASP A 670 39.48 0.04 1.22
N THR A 671 39.86 -0.89 0.33
CA THR A 671 39.27 -2.23 0.27
C THR A 671 40.14 -3.31 0.88
N GLY A 672 41.23 -2.94 1.56
CA GLY A 672 42.25 -3.86 2.09
C GLY A 672 41.75 -4.93 3.07
N LYS A 673 40.55 -4.76 3.66
CA LYS A 673 39.92 -5.76 4.55
C LYS A 673 38.53 -6.21 4.11
N VAL A 674 38.15 -5.93 2.86
CA VAL A 674 36.92 -6.50 2.28
C VAL A 674 37.11 -8.01 2.14
N THR A 675 36.11 -8.79 2.55
CA THR A 675 36.16 -10.27 2.51
C THR A 675 35.34 -10.87 1.39
N ASN A 676 34.38 -10.12 0.84
CA ASN A 676 33.52 -10.58 -0.23
C ASN A 676 33.25 -9.45 -1.24
N MET A 677 33.62 -9.70 -2.49
CA MET A 677 33.33 -8.90 -3.69
C MET A 677 32.75 -9.80 -4.81
N GLN A 678 32.18 -10.96 -4.43
CA GLN A 678 31.55 -11.87 -5.39
C GLN A 678 30.52 -11.10 -6.20
N GLN A 679 30.62 -11.21 -7.53
CA GLN A 679 29.66 -10.60 -8.46
C GLN A 679 29.45 -9.10 -8.25
N MET A 680 30.40 -8.38 -7.64
CA MET A 680 30.23 -6.96 -7.30
C MET A 680 29.82 -6.09 -8.49
N PHE A 681 30.33 -6.39 -9.70
CA PHE A 681 30.00 -5.72 -10.95
C PHE A 681 29.47 -6.69 -12.03
N TYR A 682 28.85 -7.80 -11.59
CA TYR A 682 28.26 -8.78 -12.50
C TYR A 682 27.17 -8.12 -13.36
N LEU A 683 27.09 -8.46 -14.65
CA LEU A 683 26.08 -7.90 -15.58
C LEU A 683 26.08 -6.35 -15.72
N CYS A 684 27.16 -5.66 -15.33
CA CYS A 684 27.35 -4.23 -15.59
C CYS A 684 27.82 -3.98 -17.04
N SER A 685 26.98 -4.30 -18.03
CA SER A 685 27.37 -4.33 -19.44
C SER A 685 27.85 -2.99 -20.02
N SER A 686 27.40 -1.85 -19.49
CA SER A 686 27.84 -0.52 -19.92
C SER A 686 29.06 0.03 -19.20
N LEU A 687 29.58 -0.66 -18.18
CA LEU A 687 30.64 -0.14 -17.31
C LEU A 687 31.98 -0.13 -18.05
N LYS A 688 32.46 1.07 -18.38
CA LYS A 688 33.69 1.28 -19.15
C LYS A 688 34.90 1.50 -18.26
N THR A 689 34.71 2.14 -17.11
CA THR A 689 35.82 2.60 -16.27
C THR A 689 35.48 2.53 -14.80
N ILE A 690 36.38 1.94 -14.03
CA ILE A 690 36.37 1.98 -12.57
C ILE A 690 37.70 2.61 -12.16
N TYR A 691 37.68 3.77 -11.50
CA TYR A 691 38.88 4.39 -10.96
C TYR A 691 39.12 3.93 -9.53
N ALA A 692 40.38 3.68 -9.18
CA ALA A 692 40.78 3.27 -7.85
C ALA A 692 42.19 3.79 -7.52
N ASP A 693 42.51 4.01 -6.24
CA ASP A 693 43.88 4.31 -5.80
C ASP A 693 44.65 2.99 -5.63
N GLN A 694 45.86 2.92 -6.18
CA GLN A 694 46.70 1.73 -6.18
C GLN A 694 47.11 1.22 -4.78
N ASN A 695 47.06 2.08 -3.77
CA ASN A 695 47.41 1.74 -2.38
C ASN A 695 46.18 1.39 -1.54
N LEU A 696 44.98 1.83 -1.95
CA LEU A 696 43.74 1.61 -1.22
C LEU A 696 42.95 0.42 -1.77
N TRP A 697 43.00 0.19 -3.09
CA TRP A 697 42.29 -0.91 -3.72
C TRP A 697 43.09 -2.22 -3.67
N SER A 698 42.53 -3.21 -2.98
CA SER A 698 43.08 -4.55 -2.86
C SER A 698 41.96 -5.60 -2.87
N THR A 699 42.21 -6.70 -3.58
CA THR A 699 41.34 -7.88 -3.65
C THR A 699 41.90 -9.09 -2.91
N LYS A 700 43.07 -8.97 -2.27
CA LYS A 700 43.83 -10.10 -1.70
C LYS A 700 43.06 -10.89 -0.62
N THR A 701 42.21 -10.20 0.14
CA THR A 701 41.42 -10.79 1.23
C THR A 701 40.00 -11.15 0.82
N ALA A 702 39.60 -10.81 -0.41
CA ALA A 702 38.21 -10.88 -0.84
C ALA A 702 37.95 -12.10 -1.74
N ASN A 703 36.81 -12.75 -1.55
CA ASN A 703 36.23 -13.59 -2.59
C ASN A 703 35.83 -12.70 -3.78
N THR A 704 36.44 -12.90 -4.96
CA THR A 704 36.20 -12.12 -6.18
C THR A 704 35.54 -12.95 -7.30
N THR A 705 34.90 -14.07 -6.93
CA THR A 705 34.22 -14.96 -7.89
C THR A 705 33.25 -14.15 -8.77
N ASN A 706 33.41 -14.26 -10.08
CA ASN A 706 32.58 -13.61 -11.10
C ASN A 706 32.44 -12.08 -10.93
N MET A 707 33.39 -11.41 -10.26
CA MET A 707 33.31 -9.97 -9.95
C MET A 707 33.07 -9.09 -11.18
N PHE A 708 33.65 -9.44 -12.33
CA PHE A 708 33.52 -8.72 -13.60
C PHE A 708 32.84 -9.54 -14.70
N ALA A 709 32.18 -10.67 -14.36
CA ALA A 709 31.55 -11.49 -15.39
C ALA A 709 30.40 -10.73 -16.07
N SER A 710 30.34 -10.79 -17.40
CA SER A 710 29.36 -10.04 -18.23
C SER A 710 29.37 -8.51 -18.00
N CYS A 711 30.51 -7.94 -17.62
CA CYS A 711 30.73 -6.51 -17.44
C CYS A 711 31.39 -5.87 -18.67
N GLY A 712 31.14 -4.58 -18.91
CA GLY A 712 31.77 -3.82 -20.00
C GLY A 712 33.28 -3.60 -19.84
N THR A 713 33.81 -3.84 -18.64
CA THR A 713 35.23 -3.82 -18.30
C THR A 713 35.62 -5.05 -17.48
N SER A 714 36.86 -5.50 -17.62
CA SER A 714 37.41 -6.62 -16.86
C SER A 714 38.44 -6.20 -15.80
N ALA A 715 38.68 -4.90 -15.63
CA ALA A 715 39.72 -4.39 -14.74
C ALA A 715 39.43 -2.99 -14.19
N VAL A 716 40.10 -2.65 -13.08
CA VAL A 716 40.17 -1.30 -12.51
C VAL A 716 41.30 -0.50 -13.15
N THR A 717 41.09 0.81 -13.28
CA THR A 717 42.08 1.80 -13.73
C THR A 717 42.62 2.55 -12.53
N TYR A 718 43.93 2.48 -12.31
CA TYR A 718 44.56 3.16 -11.19
C TYR A 718 44.85 4.63 -11.51
N LYS A 719 44.45 5.53 -10.61
CA LYS A 719 44.79 6.96 -10.65
C LYS A 719 45.88 7.30 -9.64
#